data_AF-A0A7X6UJT0-F1
#
_entry.id   AF-A0A7X6UJT0-F1
#
_cell.length_a   1.000
_cell.length_b   1.000
_cell.length_c   1.000
_cell.angle_alpha   90.00
_cell.angle_beta   90.00
_cell.angle_gamma   90.00
#
_symmetry.space_group_name_H-M   'P 1'
#
loop_
_entity.id
_entity.type
_entity.pdbx_description
1 polymer ?
#
loop_
_entity_poly.entity_id
_entity_poly.type
_entity_poly.pdbx_seq_one_letter_code
_entity_poly.pdbx_strand_id
1 'polypeptide(L)'
;MDELVLSPGVTASINGKILDKSIVSPGNIIPTANKRTKSKSSNSATMNPPQLMADITDNDGVQEINLGFADNPAWRAAIEDITVNLTSIAGRYSVTPGNIMIDADVFTEVCNYMIIVKAAGYMDVTVVQTIQRGDLVGIPGTGQDSDEILYYFDVINLKSVVFRNYLSGDEGYPVCDVKLMQQIGYERWRILNANHPNSGQVVKYNDIVYLQSDWWWGNYLAGQGSGDHANVKLVPQTSAWVIKDSRNPDSTAAVKRGDAVYFQSVDWGSYLSGQDSGDNAGVEMIQNPGAFERWFIEPIGYIPQPVAAGVHFGDIVNIKSNKFRNHVSGTGGDGVQLMQHPEEWEQWKIINPDQPDSTQEVKFGDKVRLQSVHWGKNITMRNVHNLDDDTYEYVVSLTDYANQLETWRFINAVDNTSIAAVKPGDAIFLQSANWVTYLSGQGYRDNAGVKVVMSPQYEDSWFIIPKDYFRNWMSLTPEIVNKPLREIAFPATHDSGTWAFEDEIAPEDKNTQLINDALTTVDTMIAQIDQIAFLNISNNQLQQMKNAAYGVVYNAIKDLAKCNDYTIAQQLDAGIRWLDLRIYLADDGTYTHHFLKGVDMDTQLDSIKSFIEETKGEIFVLEMSHFIGEESKYKDFTDQLRNKLGPYAVSKEADANGNINPFNKTYREIMGDNPASSMVILIMNGPEDVIDDPIFWNNAQLGIKYDTYEYSNKTNAQGMIDDQLAKFNLAMQNGDLFTLWYTLTCDPDDSTKIVATRMAEELAAVLLPVIDSAIDGILSGTSKANTEQSTEMLASTDSFYPAWFWDDIIDGAEDLVDGIEDIIEGIEDGYNTVEDLLNYLENHPDIPNPKDILKEAAHKALDEIVTSLLAKGDCGYKSVKDLSDKVNPDLQTTLEQEFQNLNGSQTSGNNKITVIYADFFENSLLVETAIQYSRMP
;
A
#
# COMPACT_ATOMS: atom_id res chain seq x y z
N MET A 1 -4.99 -6.42 -35.38
CA MET A 1 -4.57 -5.19 -36.10
C MET A 1 -5.84 -4.41 -36.25
N ASP A 2 -6.10 -3.65 -35.21
CA ASP A 2 -7.46 -3.34 -34.82
C ASP A 2 -7.75 -1.91 -35.27
N GLU A 3 -8.94 -1.70 -35.84
CA GLU A 3 -9.26 -0.44 -36.49
C GLU A 3 -9.51 0.66 -35.45
N LEU A 4 -8.72 1.73 -35.52
CA LEU A 4 -8.87 2.91 -34.69
C LEU A 4 -10.15 3.67 -35.07
N VAL A 5 -11.23 3.48 -34.31
CA VAL A 5 -12.49 4.21 -34.49
C VAL A 5 -12.42 5.56 -33.80
N LEU A 6 -12.41 6.66 -34.57
CA LEU A 6 -12.43 8.02 -34.05
C LEU A 6 -13.86 8.60 -33.99
N SER A 7 -14.21 9.15 -32.83
CA SER A 7 -15.49 9.83 -32.56
C SER A 7 -15.73 11.05 -33.47
N PRO A 8 -16.99 11.43 -33.75
CA PRO A 8 -17.30 12.60 -34.57
C PRO A 8 -16.75 13.90 -33.96
N GLY A 9 -15.76 14.51 -34.60
CA GLY A 9 -15.16 15.79 -34.18
C GLY A 9 -13.64 15.78 -34.05
N VAL A 10 -13.00 14.61 -33.94
CA VAL A 10 -11.54 14.50 -33.76
C VAL A 10 -10.80 14.55 -35.09
N THR A 11 -9.90 15.52 -35.26
CA THR A 11 -8.90 15.54 -36.34
C THR A 11 -7.54 15.05 -35.83
N ALA A 12 -7.11 13.87 -36.28
CA ALA A 12 -5.76 13.38 -36.08
C ALA A 12 -4.84 13.78 -37.26
N SER A 13 -3.55 14.02 -36.99
CA SER A 13 -2.54 14.31 -38.01
C SER A 13 -1.30 13.45 -37.80
N ILE A 14 -0.80 12.84 -38.88
CA ILE A 14 0.47 12.10 -38.89
C ILE A 14 1.32 12.69 -40.02
N ASN A 15 2.56 13.06 -39.73
CA ASN A 15 3.52 13.66 -40.68
C ASN A 15 2.97 14.85 -41.49
N GLY A 16 2.16 15.71 -40.87
CA GLY A 16 1.82 17.04 -41.39
C GLY A 16 0.88 17.10 -42.60
N LYS A 17 0.10 16.04 -42.88
CA LYS A 17 -0.97 16.08 -43.89
C LYS A 17 -2.34 15.79 -43.29
N ILE A 18 -3.31 16.63 -43.66
CA ILE A 18 -4.74 16.46 -43.36
C ILE A 18 -5.31 15.40 -44.32
N LEU A 19 -6.02 14.41 -43.78
CA LEU A 19 -6.78 13.45 -44.56
C LEU A 19 -8.21 13.98 -44.79
N ASP A 20 -8.54 14.30 -46.03
CA ASP A 20 -9.88 14.75 -46.43
C ASP A 20 -10.83 13.54 -46.59
N LYS A 21 -12.02 13.63 -46.01
CA LYS A 21 -13.00 12.55 -45.93
C LYS A 21 -13.91 12.52 -47.17
N SER A 22 -13.31 12.30 -48.35
CA SER A 22 -14.06 12.02 -49.58
C SER A 22 -13.43 10.91 -50.43
N ILE A 23 -13.98 9.68 -50.31
CA ILE A 23 -14.19 8.62 -51.33
C ILE A 23 -14.56 7.26 -50.64
N VAL A 24 -15.86 7.12 -50.35
CA VAL A 24 -16.78 6.01 -50.71
C VAL A 24 -16.35 4.51 -50.60
N SER A 25 -17.04 3.82 -49.68
CA SER A 25 -17.61 2.43 -49.69
C SER A 25 -16.75 1.14 -49.63
N PRO A 26 -17.26 0.08 -48.94
CA PRO A 26 -16.59 -1.23 -48.82
C PRO A 26 -16.99 -2.23 -49.93
N GLY A 27 -16.04 -3.08 -50.32
CA GLY A 27 -16.31 -4.23 -51.20
C GLY A 27 -15.06 -4.90 -51.79
N ASN A 28 -14.73 -6.10 -51.29
CA ASN A 28 -13.88 -7.18 -51.84
C ASN A 28 -13.00 -6.93 -53.09
N ILE A 29 -11.72 -7.35 -53.05
CA ILE A 29 -11.17 -8.44 -53.90
C ILE A 29 -9.70 -8.81 -53.57
N ILE A 30 -9.40 -10.09 -53.76
CA ILE A 30 -8.14 -10.85 -53.56
C ILE A 30 -7.00 -10.39 -54.53
N PRO A 31 -5.71 -10.49 -54.16
CA PRO A 31 -4.60 -9.87 -54.91
C PRO A 31 -4.10 -10.68 -56.12
N THR A 32 -3.61 -10.00 -57.17
CA THR A 32 -2.38 -10.38 -57.94
C THR A 32 -1.99 -9.42 -59.08
N ALA A 33 -0.70 -9.49 -59.47
CA ALA A 33 -0.15 -9.19 -60.81
C ALA A 33 0.00 -7.72 -61.29
N ASN A 34 1.11 -7.14 -60.84
CA ASN A 34 1.82 -5.96 -61.32
C ASN A 34 2.14 -5.94 -62.85
N LYS A 35 1.96 -4.80 -63.56
CA LYS A 35 2.82 -4.37 -64.70
C LYS A 35 2.59 -2.91 -65.19
N ARG A 36 3.62 -2.07 -64.98
CA ARG A 36 4.30 -1.12 -65.93
C ARG A 36 3.46 -0.28 -66.93
N THR A 37 3.73 0.98 -67.29
CA THR A 37 4.76 2.04 -67.05
C THR A 37 4.29 3.28 -67.87
N LYS A 38 4.71 4.55 -67.72
CA LYS A 38 5.79 5.21 -66.95
C LYS A 38 5.48 6.72 -66.83
N SER A 39 5.92 7.38 -65.77
CA SER A 39 6.24 8.82 -65.74
C SER A 39 7.40 9.03 -64.75
N LYS A 40 8.39 9.87 -65.09
CA LYS A 40 9.55 10.12 -64.22
C LYS A 40 9.23 11.28 -63.26
N SER A 41 8.92 10.97 -62.01
CA SER A 41 9.48 11.73 -60.88
C SER A 41 10.58 10.88 -60.25
N SER A 42 11.71 11.50 -59.91
CA SER A 42 12.82 10.83 -59.23
C SER A 42 12.60 10.88 -57.71
N ASN A 43 11.56 10.19 -57.23
CA ASN A 43 11.48 9.87 -55.81
C ASN A 43 12.49 8.75 -55.54
N SER A 44 13.59 9.10 -54.88
CA SER A 44 14.48 8.11 -54.29
C SER A 44 13.69 7.32 -53.24
N ALA A 45 13.47 6.03 -53.49
CA ALA A 45 12.88 5.16 -52.47
C ALA A 45 13.97 4.89 -51.43
N THR A 46 13.79 5.41 -50.22
CA THR A 46 14.67 5.13 -49.09
C THR A 46 14.55 3.66 -48.69
N MET A 47 15.68 2.99 -48.58
CA MET A 47 15.79 1.60 -48.17
C MET A 47 15.82 1.48 -46.63
N ASN A 48 15.44 0.33 -46.09
CA ASN A 48 15.55 0.10 -44.64
C ASN A 48 17.02 -0.15 -44.26
N PRO A 49 17.55 0.53 -43.23
CA PRO A 49 18.86 0.25 -42.66
C PRO A 49 18.85 -1.08 -41.87
N PRO A 50 20.02 -1.68 -41.57
CA PRO A 50 20.14 -2.70 -40.53
C PRO A 50 19.71 -2.17 -39.17
N GLN A 51 19.18 -3.04 -38.31
CA GLN A 51 18.95 -2.71 -36.90
C GLN A 51 20.30 -2.60 -36.17
N LEU A 52 20.42 -1.56 -35.34
CA LEU A 52 21.53 -1.35 -34.43
C LEU A 52 21.26 -2.03 -33.08
N MET A 53 22.32 -2.50 -32.43
CA MET A 53 22.36 -2.92 -31.03
C MET A 53 23.23 -1.94 -30.27
N ALA A 54 22.78 -1.51 -29.10
CA ALA A 54 23.60 -0.69 -28.19
C ALA A 54 24.79 -1.50 -27.68
N ASP A 55 25.89 -0.82 -27.32
CA ASP A 55 26.93 -1.45 -26.53
C ASP A 55 26.39 -1.70 -25.11
N ILE A 56 26.75 -2.85 -24.54
CA ILE A 56 26.33 -3.29 -23.20
C ILE A 56 27.53 -3.63 -22.31
N THR A 57 28.74 -3.33 -22.77
CA THR A 57 30.01 -3.61 -22.09
C THR A 57 30.78 -2.31 -21.87
N ASP A 58 31.26 -2.10 -20.65
CA ASP A 58 32.19 -1.02 -20.29
C ASP A 58 31.77 0.41 -20.71
N ASN A 59 30.45 0.69 -20.70
CA ASN A 59 29.84 1.98 -21.05
C ASN A 59 30.09 3.10 -20.00
N ASP A 60 31.32 3.30 -19.57
CA ASP A 60 31.69 4.12 -18.40
C ASP A 60 31.99 5.61 -18.70
N GLY A 61 31.92 5.99 -19.98
CA GLY A 61 32.31 7.31 -20.49
C GLY A 61 33.83 7.52 -20.67
N VAL A 62 34.63 6.47 -20.42
CA VAL A 62 36.10 6.47 -20.54
C VAL A 62 36.54 5.60 -21.74
N GLN A 63 35.74 4.60 -22.12
CA GLN A 63 36.00 3.70 -23.25
C GLN A 63 35.17 3.99 -24.52
N GLU A 64 35.64 3.47 -25.66
CA GLU A 64 34.98 3.61 -26.98
C GLU A 64 33.71 2.74 -27.05
N ILE A 65 32.61 3.28 -27.59
CA ILE A 65 31.31 2.59 -27.68
C ILE A 65 31.18 1.84 -29.00
N ASN A 66 30.75 0.57 -28.96
CA ASN A 66 30.63 -0.33 -30.12
C ASN A 66 29.17 -0.72 -30.42
N LEU A 67 28.56 -0.06 -31.39
CA LEU A 67 27.20 -0.35 -31.85
C LEU A 67 27.20 -1.47 -32.89
N GLY A 68 26.78 -2.67 -32.47
CA GLY A 68 26.73 -3.85 -33.33
C GLY A 68 25.56 -3.83 -34.34
N PHE A 69 25.77 -4.36 -35.54
CA PHE A 69 24.71 -4.55 -36.54
C PHE A 69 25.01 -5.69 -37.52
N ALA A 70 24.00 -6.18 -38.24
CA ALA A 70 24.21 -7.17 -39.32
C ALA A 70 24.82 -6.50 -40.57
N ASP A 71 26.07 -6.86 -40.95
CA ASP A 71 26.80 -6.12 -42.00
C ASP A 71 26.03 -6.01 -43.32
N ASN A 72 25.90 -4.78 -43.78
CA ASN A 72 25.33 -4.43 -45.06
C ASN A 72 26.31 -3.47 -45.77
N PRO A 73 27.16 -3.97 -46.68
CA PRO A 73 28.19 -3.16 -47.33
C PRO A 73 27.64 -1.96 -48.10
N ALA A 74 26.41 -2.03 -48.63
CA ALA A 74 25.78 -0.94 -49.37
C ALA A 74 25.28 0.17 -48.43
N TRP A 75 24.70 -0.20 -47.28
CA TRP A 75 24.29 0.76 -46.25
C TRP A 75 25.50 1.44 -45.61
N ARG A 76 26.48 0.65 -45.17
CA ARG A 76 27.71 1.15 -44.54
C ARG A 76 28.50 2.11 -45.45
N ALA A 77 28.55 1.84 -46.75
CA ALA A 77 29.17 2.73 -47.73
C ALA A 77 28.34 3.99 -48.05
N ALA A 78 27.09 4.06 -47.59
CA ALA A 78 26.18 5.18 -47.78
C ALA A 78 26.00 6.05 -46.53
N ILE A 79 26.57 5.71 -45.37
CA ILE A 79 26.50 6.53 -44.15
C ILE A 79 27.15 7.89 -44.43
N GLU A 80 26.38 8.97 -44.29
CA GLU A 80 26.83 10.35 -44.50
C GLU A 80 27.14 11.05 -43.17
N ASP A 81 26.43 10.70 -42.09
CA ASP A 81 26.57 11.31 -40.77
C ASP A 81 26.07 10.38 -39.65
N ILE A 82 26.55 10.60 -38.43
CA ILE A 82 25.99 10.05 -37.20
C ILE A 82 25.80 11.22 -36.23
N THR A 83 24.63 11.29 -35.60
CA THR A 83 24.32 12.33 -34.60
C THR A 83 24.04 11.71 -33.24
N VAL A 84 24.59 12.32 -32.18
CA VAL A 84 24.33 12.01 -30.78
C VAL A 84 23.54 13.17 -30.18
N ASN A 85 22.37 12.90 -29.59
CA ASN A 85 21.40 13.91 -29.13
C ASN A 85 21.20 15.03 -30.17
N LEU A 86 20.93 14.62 -31.42
CA LEU A 86 20.74 15.46 -32.62
C LEU A 86 21.97 16.27 -33.09
N THR A 87 23.12 16.17 -32.41
CA THR A 87 24.37 16.85 -32.77
C THR A 87 25.28 15.92 -33.58
N SER A 88 25.76 16.35 -34.75
CA SER A 88 26.68 15.54 -35.57
C SER A 88 28.01 15.29 -34.87
N ILE A 89 28.48 14.05 -34.95
CA ILE A 89 29.78 13.59 -34.44
C ILE A 89 30.74 13.22 -35.58
N ALA A 90 30.57 13.82 -36.77
CA ALA A 90 31.38 13.56 -37.96
C ALA A 90 32.89 13.61 -37.66
N GLY A 91 33.58 12.49 -37.89
CA GLY A 91 35.01 12.33 -37.62
C GLY A 91 35.36 11.76 -36.23
N ARG A 92 34.38 11.55 -35.34
CA ARG A 92 34.51 10.89 -34.03
C ARG A 92 33.83 9.51 -33.97
N TYR A 93 33.87 8.81 -35.10
CA TYR A 93 33.40 7.44 -35.22
C TYR A 93 34.11 6.72 -36.38
N SER A 94 34.17 5.39 -36.30
CA SER A 94 34.62 4.54 -37.40
C SER A 94 33.59 3.45 -37.70
N VAL A 95 33.43 3.08 -38.98
CA VAL A 95 32.45 2.07 -39.39
C VAL A 95 33.13 0.90 -40.09
N THR A 96 33.01 -0.27 -39.48
CA THR A 96 33.59 -1.54 -39.94
C THR A 96 32.49 -2.55 -40.25
N PRO A 97 32.78 -3.73 -40.84
CA PRO A 97 31.76 -4.74 -41.10
C PRO A 97 31.08 -5.19 -39.79
N GLY A 98 29.83 -4.76 -39.60
CA GLY A 98 28.98 -5.13 -38.45
C GLY A 98 29.22 -4.36 -37.14
N ASN A 99 30.06 -3.31 -37.13
CA ASN A 99 30.26 -2.46 -35.95
C ASN A 99 30.45 -0.98 -36.33
N ILE A 100 29.78 -0.07 -35.60
CA ILE A 100 30.09 1.36 -35.54
C ILE A 100 30.74 1.63 -34.19
N MET A 101 32.00 2.03 -34.21
CA MET A 101 32.75 2.44 -33.03
C MET A 101 32.69 3.97 -32.89
N ILE A 102 32.36 4.49 -31.71
CA ILE A 102 32.23 5.92 -31.41
C ILE A 102 33.22 6.30 -30.30
N ASP A 103 33.96 7.39 -30.51
CA ASP A 103 35.00 7.86 -29.59
C ASP A 103 34.40 8.20 -28.21
N ALA A 104 35.10 7.83 -27.12
CA ALA A 104 34.62 8.02 -25.75
C ALA A 104 34.25 9.48 -25.43
N ASP A 105 35.00 10.45 -25.95
CA ASP A 105 34.82 11.89 -25.69
C ASP A 105 33.54 12.49 -26.31
N VAL A 106 32.75 11.68 -27.03
CA VAL A 106 31.40 12.01 -27.47
C VAL A 106 30.40 11.99 -26.30
N PHE A 107 30.69 11.21 -25.26
CA PHE A 107 29.79 10.93 -24.15
C PHE A 107 30.28 11.61 -22.86
N THR A 108 29.81 12.84 -22.63
CA THR A 108 30.32 13.72 -21.56
C THR A 108 29.56 13.63 -20.23
N GLU A 109 28.45 12.90 -20.18
CA GLU A 109 27.52 12.82 -19.04
C GLU A 109 27.02 11.39 -18.82
N VAL A 110 26.51 11.11 -17.63
CA VAL A 110 25.93 9.82 -17.26
C VAL A 110 24.43 9.86 -17.57
N CYS A 111 24.06 9.48 -18.79
CA CYS A 111 22.68 9.52 -19.25
C CYS A 111 22.43 8.58 -20.44
N ASN A 112 21.17 8.56 -20.92
CA ASN A 112 20.79 7.88 -22.15
C ASN A 112 20.99 8.81 -23.35
N TYR A 113 21.89 8.42 -24.26
CA TYR A 113 22.17 9.15 -25.49
C TYR A 113 21.39 8.56 -26.68
N MET A 114 20.65 9.40 -27.38
CA MET A 114 19.98 9.03 -28.62
C MET A 114 20.96 9.16 -29.80
N ILE A 115 21.35 8.04 -30.38
CA ILE A 115 22.27 7.97 -31.53
C ILE A 115 21.47 7.70 -32.80
N ILE A 116 21.63 8.53 -33.82
CA ILE A 116 20.95 8.41 -35.12
C ILE A 116 21.99 8.30 -36.23
N VAL A 117 21.93 7.22 -37.01
CA VAL A 117 22.80 7.00 -38.19
C VAL A 117 22.04 7.36 -39.46
N LYS A 118 22.61 8.27 -40.26
CA LYS A 118 22.02 8.81 -41.48
C LYS A 118 22.79 8.32 -42.69
N ALA A 119 22.09 7.72 -43.66
CA ALA A 119 22.71 7.14 -44.84
C ALA A 119 21.95 7.48 -46.14
N ALA A 120 22.70 7.87 -47.17
CA ALA A 120 22.18 8.30 -48.46
C ALA A 120 21.29 7.23 -49.10
N GLY A 121 20.00 7.53 -49.26
CA GLY A 121 19.03 6.60 -49.84
C GLY A 121 18.57 5.50 -48.89
N TYR A 122 18.76 5.66 -47.58
CA TYR A 122 18.16 4.85 -46.52
C TYR A 122 17.29 5.71 -45.60
N MET A 123 16.48 5.06 -44.76
CA MET A 123 15.88 5.73 -43.60
C MET A 123 16.90 5.84 -42.47
N ASP A 124 16.73 6.85 -41.62
CA ASP A 124 17.50 7.00 -40.38
C ASP A 124 17.24 5.81 -39.44
N VAL A 125 18.27 5.30 -38.77
CA VAL A 125 18.14 4.30 -37.69
C VAL A 125 18.61 4.90 -36.38
N THR A 126 17.81 4.70 -35.33
CA THR A 126 18.06 5.20 -33.99
C THR A 126 18.38 4.05 -33.03
N VAL A 127 19.33 4.27 -32.14
CA VAL A 127 19.60 3.42 -30.97
C VAL A 127 19.80 4.31 -29.74
N VAL A 128 19.37 3.83 -28.57
CA VAL A 128 19.65 4.48 -27.30
C VAL A 128 20.89 3.82 -26.71
N GLN A 129 21.95 4.59 -26.52
CA GLN A 129 23.15 4.16 -25.81
C GLN A 129 23.10 4.70 -24.38
N THR A 130 23.05 3.81 -23.39
CA THR A 130 23.19 4.19 -21.99
C THR A 130 24.68 4.34 -21.67
N ILE A 131 25.05 5.48 -21.06
CA ILE A 131 26.37 5.74 -20.50
C ILE A 131 26.22 5.82 -18.98
N GLN A 132 26.96 4.97 -18.28
CA GLN A 132 26.95 4.85 -16.83
C GLN A 132 28.23 5.47 -16.24
N ARG A 133 28.26 5.67 -14.92
CA ARG A 133 29.38 6.37 -14.28
C ARG A 133 30.58 5.44 -14.08
N GLY A 134 31.68 5.67 -14.81
CA GLY A 134 33.02 5.31 -14.34
C GLY A 134 33.41 6.14 -13.10
N ASP A 135 34.04 5.53 -12.10
CA ASP A 135 34.29 6.11 -10.78
C ASP A 135 35.11 7.45 -10.77
N LEU A 136 34.38 8.58 -10.86
CA LEU A 136 34.56 9.86 -10.11
C LEU A 136 35.86 10.71 -10.16
N VAL A 137 35.78 11.98 -10.65
CA VAL A 137 36.53 13.16 -10.12
C VAL A 137 35.83 14.54 -10.34
N GLY A 138 35.54 15.29 -9.24
CA GLY A 138 35.50 16.78 -9.14
C GLY A 138 34.32 17.60 -9.73
N ILE A 139 33.86 18.77 -9.21
CA ILE A 139 34.17 19.61 -8.01
C ILE A 139 32.84 20.37 -7.54
N PRO A 140 32.75 21.46 -6.72
CA PRO A 140 31.89 21.44 -5.51
C PRO A 140 30.79 22.54 -5.32
N GLY A 141 29.90 22.32 -4.34
CA GLY A 141 28.97 23.30 -3.75
C GLY A 141 27.53 23.22 -4.31
N THR A 142 26.44 23.28 -3.53
CA THR A 142 26.26 23.92 -2.21
C THR A 142 25.22 23.22 -1.30
N GLY A 143 25.60 22.90 -0.05
CA GLY A 143 24.77 23.19 1.14
C GLY A 143 23.56 22.31 1.52
N GLN A 144 23.75 21.02 1.83
CA GLN A 144 22.91 20.28 2.78
C GLN A 144 23.67 19.06 3.33
N ASP A 145 24.53 19.26 4.33
CA ASP A 145 25.55 18.27 4.76
C ASP A 145 25.15 17.37 5.95
N SER A 146 23.93 17.44 6.51
CA SER A 146 23.55 16.61 7.67
C SER A 146 23.16 15.18 7.33
N ASP A 147 22.49 14.97 6.19
CA ASP A 147 21.74 13.73 5.95
C ASP A 147 22.55 12.71 5.11
N GLU A 148 23.62 13.17 4.45
CA GLU A 148 24.61 12.31 3.81
C GLU A 148 25.66 11.77 4.80
N ILE A 149 25.88 12.43 5.95
CA ILE A 149 27.01 12.09 6.84
C ILE A 149 26.69 10.86 7.70
N LEU A 150 27.68 9.97 7.81
CA LEU A 150 27.63 8.79 8.68
C LEU A 150 28.03 9.17 10.12
N TYR A 151 27.20 8.77 11.08
CA TYR A 151 27.44 8.96 12.51
C TYR A 151 27.73 7.63 13.20
N TYR A 152 28.49 7.68 14.29
CA TYR A 152 28.60 6.53 15.19
C TYR A 152 27.22 6.20 15.79
N PHE A 153 26.97 4.91 15.98
CA PHE A 153 25.66 4.26 16.16
C PHE A 153 24.77 4.13 14.93
N ASP A 154 25.12 4.70 13.77
CA ASP A 154 24.40 4.38 12.55
C ASP A 154 24.46 2.87 12.28
N VAL A 155 23.29 2.31 11.97
CA VAL A 155 23.15 0.95 11.48
C VAL A 155 23.13 1.01 9.95
N ILE A 156 24.02 0.26 9.34
CA ILE A 156 24.30 0.28 7.90
C ILE A 156 24.25 -1.13 7.32
N ASN A 157 24.00 -1.21 6.02
CA ASN A 157 24.27 -2.40 5.25
C ASN A 157 25.67 -2.29 4.62
N LEU A 158 26.42 -3.40 4.63
CA LEU A 158 27.74 -3.47 4.01
C LEU A 158 27.66 -4.37 2.79
N LYS A 159 27.87 -3.78 1.61
CA LYS A 159 27.78 -4.49 0.33
C LYS A 159 29.12 -4.44 -0.40
N SER A 160 29.59 -5.59 -0.85
CA SER A 160 30.76 -5.69 -1.71
C SER A 160 30.52 -4.91 -2.99
N VAL A 161 31.41 -3.98 -3.31
CA VAL A 161 31.37 -3.18 -4.55
C VAL A 161 31.63 -4.07 -5.76
N VAL A 162 32.44 -5.12 -5.60
CA VAL A 162 32.91 -5.96 -6.70
C VAL A 162 32.01 -7.17 -6.94
N PHE A 163 31.54 -7.83 -5.89
CA PHE A 163 30.63 -8.98 -6.00
C PHE A 163 29.14 -8.58 -5.96
N ARG A 164 28.82 -7.38 -5.46
CA ARG A 164 27.45 -6.84 -5.28
C ARG A 164 26.59 -7.57 -4.23
N ASN A 165 27.21 -8.46 -3.46
CA ASN A 165 26.60 -9.20 -2.35
C ASN A 165 26.74 -8.47 -1.01
N TYR A 166 25.87 -8.80 -0.06
CA TYR A 166 25.85 -8.29 1.31
C TYR A 166 26.73 -9.09 2.26
N LEU A 167 27.48 -8.39 3.12
CA LEU A 167 28.15 -8.99 4.27
C LEU A 167 27.10 -9.46 5.28
N SER A 168 27.05 -10.76 5.54
CA SER A 168 26.15 -11.37 6.52
C SER A 168 26.88 -12.32 7.45
N GLY A 169 26.49 -12.36 8.72
CA GLY A 169 26.70 -13.54 9.55
C GLY A 169 25.92 -14.75 9.05
N ASP A 170 26.45 -15.94 9.29
CA ASP A 170 25.91 -17.25 8.93
C ASP A 170 25.96 -18.20 10.16
N GLU A 171 25.45 -19.43 10.04
CA GLU A 171 25.32 -20.41 11.13
C GLU A 171 26.56 -20.56 12.02
N GLY A 172 26.38 -20.44 13.34
CA GLY A 172 27.40 -20.77 14.33
C GLY A 172 27.07 -20.28 15.75
N TYR A 173 27.70 -20.89 16.76
CA TYR A 173 27.67 -20.42 18.15
C TYR A 173 28.91 -20.94 18.93
N PRO A 174 29.58 -20.14 19.77
CA PRO A 174 29.39 -18.69 20.00
C PRO A 174 30.18 -17.82 19.00
N VAL A 175 30.89 -18.44 18.07
CA VAL A 175 31.55 -17.81 16.92
C VAL A 175 30.74 -18.18 15.69
N CYS A 176 30.36 -17.19 14.89
CA CYS A 176 29.57 -17.38 13.68
C CYS A 176 30.42 -17.16 12.44
N ASP A 177 30.11 -17.89 11.37
CA ASP A 177 30.73 -17.68 10.07
C ASP A 177 30.25 -16.35 9.47
N VAL A 178 31.05 -15.76 8.56
CA VAL A 178 30.71 -14.53 7.86
C VAL A 178 30.90 -14.74 6.38
N LYS A 179 29.89 -14.32 5.61
CA LYS A 179 29.71 -14.68 4.21
C LYS A 179 29.11 -13.53 3.41
N LEU A 180 29.17 -13.68 2.09
CA LEU A 180 28.48 -12.85 1.12
C LEU A 180 27.15 -13.51 0.73
N MET A 181 26.05 -12.75 0.78
CA MET A 181 24.71 -13.21 0.38
C MET A 181 24.08 -12.27 -0.67
N GLN A 182 23.29 -12.82 -1.59
CA GLN A 182 22.67 -12.06 -2.70
C GLN A 182 21.50 -11.18 -2.24
N GLN A 183 20.82 -11.55 -1.15
CA GLN A 183 19.72 -10.79 -0.57
C GLN A 183 20.13 -10.19 0.79
N ILE A 184 19.51 -9.06 1.14
CA ILE A 184 19.56 -8.52 2.50
C ILE A 184 18.78 -9.47 3.40
N GLY A 185 19.49 -10.29 4.18
CA GLY A 185 18.90 -11.09 5.24
C GLY A 185 18.51 -10.23 6.45
N TYR A 186 18.46 -10.83 7.63
CA TYR A 186 18.23 -10.08 8.87
C TYR A 186 19.47 -9.32 9.39
N GLU A 187 20.64 -9.53 8.77
CA GLU A 187 21.90 -8.91 9.21
C GLU A 187 21.94 -7.41 8.92
N ARG A 188 22.38 -6.64 9.93
CA ARG A 188 22.66 -5.21 9.81
C ARG A 188 23.86 -4.86 10.69
N TRP A 189 24.67 -3.90 10.28
CA TRP A 189 25.95 -3.58 10.92
C TRP A 189 25.91 -2.22 11.61
N ARG A 190 26.07 -2.19 12.92
CA ARG A 190 26.20 -0.97 13.71
C ARG A 190 27.66 -0.54 13.79
N ILE A 191 27.96 0.69 13.36
CA ILE A 191 29.30 1.28 13.49
C ILE A 191 29.45 1.94 14.86
N LEU A 192 30.43 1.47 15.65
CA LEU A 192 30.79 2.04 16.96
C LEU A 192 32.21 2.60 16.90
N ASN A 193 32.52 3.65 17.66
CA ASN A 193 33.88 4.19 17.74
C ASN A 193 34.72 3.28 18.66
N ALA A 194 35.84 2.74 18.18
CA ALA A 194 36.59 1.74 18.94
C ALA A 194 37.24 2.29 20.23
N ASN A 195 37.54 3.59 20.27
CA ASN A 195 38.13 4.27 21.42
C ASN A 195 37.06 4.82 22.38
N HIS A 196 35.87 5.13 21.87
CA HIS A 196 34.73 5.64 22.61
C HIS A 196 33.43 5.00 22.10
N PRO A 197 33.11 3.72 22.43
CA PRO A 197 31.99 2.99 21.81
C PRO A 197 30.62 3.66 21.93
N ASN A 198 30.46 4.60 22.86
CA ASN A 198 29.25 5.40 23.08
C ASN A 198 29.31 6.82 22.48
N SER A 199 30.21 7.08 21.52
CA SER A 199 30.26 8.34 20.78
C SER A 199 29.10 8.40 19.79
N GLY A 200 28.40 9.53 19.70
CA GLY A 200 27.46 9.86 18.61
C GLY A 200 28.06 10.88 17.61
N GLN A 201 29.38 10.97 17.51
CA GLN A 201 30.04 11.90 16.59
C GLN A 201 29.97 11.41 15.14
N VAL A 202 30.32 12.31 14.21
CA VAL A 202 30.56 11.97 12.81
C VAL A 202 31.69 10.95 12.70
N VAL A 203 31.46 9.87 11.95
CA VAL A 203 32.50 8.92 11.53
C VAL A 203 33.39 9.61 10.50
N LYS A 204 34.70 9.60 10.70
CA LYS A 204 35.67 10.14 9.75
C LYS A 204 36.54 9.05 9.17
N TYR A 205 37.02 9.30 7.97
CA TYR A 205 38.09 8.49 7.41
C TYR A 205 39.33 8.53 8.32
N ASN A 206 40.00 7.38 8.41
CA ASN A 206 41.04 7.04 9.38
C ASN A 206 40.60 6.91 10.84
N ASP A 207 39.30 6.99 11.15
CA ASP A 207 38.83 6.59 12.48
C ASP A 207 38.92 5.07 12.68
N ILE A 208 39.03 4.68 13.95
CA ILE A 208 39.00 3.28 14.39
C ILE A 208 37.59 2.93 14.85
N VAL A 209 37.01 1.89 14.25
CA VAL A 209 35.62 1.46 14.41
C VAL A 209 35.50 0.00 14.85
N TYR A 210 34.39 -0.34 15.50
CA TYR A 210 33.88 -1.70 15.59
C TYR A 210 32.66 -1.83 14.68
N LEU A 211 32.53 -2.99 14.03
CA LEU A 211 31.32 -3.39 13.30
C LEU A 211 30.62 -4.46 14.13
N GLN A 212 29.45 -4.10 14.69
CA GLN A 212 28.62 -4.98 15.51
C GLN A 212 27.42 -5.48 14.70
N SER A 213 27.16 -6.79 14.74
CA SER A 213 25.96 -7.39 14.17
C SER A 213 24.73 -7.11 15.03
N ASP A 214 23.68 -6.53 14.44
CA ASP A 214 22.39 -6.32 15.10
C ASP A 214 21.54 -7.61 15.20
N TRP A 215 21.98 -8.71 14.58
CA TRP A 215 21.25 -9.98 14.56
C TRP A 215 21.89 -11.07 15.44
N TRP A 216 23.20 -11.33 15.28
CA TRP A 216 23.92 -12.41 15.97
C TRP A 216 24.45 -11.96 17.34
N TRP A 217 23.53 -11.63 18.24
CA TRP A 217 23.81 -11.30 19.64
C TRP A 217 24.92 -10.25 19.81
N GLY A 218 24.89 -9.16 19.02
CA GLY A 218 25.86 -8.07 19.15
C GLY A 218 27.32 -8.48 18.99
N ASN A 219 27.60 -9.62 18.36
CA ASN A 219 28.95 -10.07 18.07
C ASN A 219 29.64 -9.09 17.12
N TYR A 220 30.97 -9.02 17.20
CA TYR A 220 31.78 -8.10 16.42
C TYR A 220 32.42 -8.83 15.23
N LEU A 221 32.49 -8.14 14.09
CA LEU A 221 33.25 -8.59 12.93
C LEU A 221 34.74 -8.65 13.28
N ALA A 222 35.35 -9.82 13.17
CA ALA A 222 36.74 -10.06 13.59
C ALA A 222 37.51 -10.94 12.61
N GLY A 223 38.79 -10.62 12.42
CA GLY A 223 39.74 -11.49 11.75
C GLY A 223 40.22 -12.61 12.68
N GLN A 224 40.13 -13.87 12.24
CA GLN A 224 40.53 -15.05 13.03
C GLN A 224 41.45 -15.97 12.21
N GLY A 225 42.73 -16.03 12.58
CA GLY A 225 43.70 -16.94 11.96
C GLY A 225 45.14 -16.45 12.07
N SER A 226 46.02 -16.97 11.23
CA SER A 226 47.39 -16.48 11.04
C SER A 226 47.85 -16.73 9.60
N GLY A 227 48.08 -15.67 8.84
CA GLY A 227 48.49 -15.74 7.43
C GLY A 227 47.76 -14.72 6.55
N ASP A 228 48.07 -14.73 5.26
CA ASP A 228 47.65 -13.69 4.28
C ASP A 228 46.20 -13.84 3.78
N HIS A 229 45.49 -14.86 4.26
CA HIS A 229 44.09 -15.20 4.01
C HIS A 229 43.45 -15.65 5.34
N ALA A 230 43.38 -14.76 6.33
CA ALA A 230 42.76 -15.07 7.61
C ALA A 230 41.23 -14.93 7.49
N ASN A 231 40.48 -15.96 7.93
CA ASN A 231 39.02 -15.95 7.85
C ASN A 231 38.42 -14.83 8.70
N VAL A 232 37.31 -14.26 8.24
CA VAL A 232 36.52 -13.32 9.03
C VAL A 232 35.35 -14.06 9.67
N LYS A 233 35.08 -13.74 10.94
CA LYS A 233 34.05 -14.36 11.78
C LYS A 233 33.35 -13.31 12.63
N LEU A 234 32.15 -13.62 13.10
CA LEU A 234 31.50 -12.89 14.17
C LEU A 234 31.92 -13.51 15.50
N VAL A 235 32.48 -12.70 16.42
CA VAL A 235 32.95 -13.18 17.73
C VAL A 235 32.49 -12.27 18.88
N PRO A 236 32.34 -12.77 20.12
CA PRO A 236 31.91 -11.96 21.27
C PRO A 236 32.96 -10.96 21.78
N GLN A 237 34.12 -10.86 21.12
CA GLN A 237 35.26 -10.03 21.50
C GLN A 237 35.48 -8.96 20.43
N THR A 238 35.78 -7.74 20.84
CA THR A 238 35.94 -6.61 19.92
C THR A 238 37.23 -6.73 19.10
N SER A 239 37.10 -6.76 17.77
CA SER A 239 38.20 -6.60 16.80
C SER A 239 38.03 -5.27 16.08
N ALA A 240 39.07 -4.43 16.11
CA ALA A 240 39.00 -3.08 15.57
C ALA A 240 39.34 -3.02 14.08
N TRP A 241 38.65 -2.12 13.36
CA TRP A 241 38.88 -1.81 11.95
C TRP A 241 39.17 -0.32 11.79
N VAL A 242 39.97 0.06 10.80
CA VAL A 242 40.15 1.46 10.38
C VAL A 242 39.35 1.66 9.11
N ILE A 243 38.46 2.64 9.10
CA ILE A 243 37.66 2.99 7.92
C ILE A 243 38.46 3.93 7.00
N LYS A 244 38.65 3.52 5.75
CA LYS A 244 39.53 4.20 4.77
C LYS A 244 38.73 4.63 3.54
N ASP A 245 38.95 5.85 3.05
CA ASP A 245 38.36 6.32 1.79
C ASP A 245 39.03 5.56 0.64
N SER A 246 38.21 4.96 -0.23
CA SER A 246 38.74 4.12 -1.31
C SER A 246 39.53 4.90 -2.37
N ARG A 247 39.31 6.21 -2.47
CA ARG A 247 39.99 7.13 -3.41
C ARG A 247 41.19 7.82 -2.78
N ASN A 248 41.17 8.03 -1.46
CA ASN A 248 42.22 8.71 -0.71
C ASN A 248 42.40 8.11 0.70
N PRO A 249 43.19 7.03 0.87
CA PRO A 249 43.32 6.33 2.16
C PRO A 249 43.82 7.17 3.35
N ASP A 250 44.39 8.36 3.11
CA ASP A 250 44.83 9.31 4.14
C ASP A 250 43.82 10.45 4.40
N SER A 251 42.61 10.36 3.83
CA SER A 251 41.50 11.28 4.06
C SER A 251 41.12 11.33 5.55
N THR A 252 40.76 12.52 6.03
CA THR A 252 40.15 12.72 7.37
C THR A 252 38.79 13.41 7.26
N ALA A 253 38.16 13.34 6.08
CA ALA A 253 36.83 13.86 5.85
C ALA A 253 35.78 13.02 6.61
N ALA A 254 34.57 13.57 6.76
CA ALA A 254 33.42 12.79 7.17
C ALA A 254 33.19 11.66 6.16
N VAL A 255 32.88 10.45 6.65
CA VAL A 255 32.38 9.35 5.83
C VAL A 255 30.93 9.67 5.49
N LYS A 256 30.52 9.43 4.24
CA LYS A 256 29.13 9.61 3.81
C LYS A 256 28.44 8.28 3.54
N ARG A 257 27.13 8.22 3.75
CA ARG A 257 26.27 7.11 3.30
C ARG A 257 26.33 7.09 1.77
N GLY A 258 26.51 5.91 1.19
CA GLY A 258 26.82 5.71 -0.23
C GLY A 258 28.32 5.81 -0.59
N ASP A 259 29.23 6.16 0.33
CA ASP A 259 30.66 6.06 0.04
C ASP A 259 31.10 4.59 -0.08
N ALA A 260 32.07 4.36 -0.98
CA ALA A 260 32.83 3.11 -1.06
C ALA A 260 34.09 3.22 -0.19
N VAL A 261 34.23 2.32 0.80
CA VAL A 261 35.29 2.35 1.81
C VAL A 261 36.11 1.05 1.83
N TYR A 262 37.31 1.08 2.41
CA TYR A 262 37.98 -0.14 2.88
C TYR A 262 37.91 -0.23 4.41
N PHE A 263 37.72 -1.43 4.94
CA PHE A 263 37.94 -1.74 6.36
C PHE A 263 39.29 -2.44 6.53
N GLN A 264 40.25 -1.76 7.15
CA GLN A 264 41.57 -2.30 7.45
C GLN A 264 41.63 -2.79 8.90
N SER A 265 41.92 -4.07 9.14
CA SER A 265 42.04 -4.60 10.51
C SER A 265 43.20 -3.91 11.25
N VAL A 266 42.94 -3.44 12.47
CA VAL A 266 43.95 -2.82 13.33
C VAL A 266 45.03 -3.83 13.76
N ASP A 267 44.62 -5.07 14.04
CA ASP A 267 45.51 -6.10 14.57
C ASP A 267 46.44 -6.69 13.50
N TRP A 268 46.01 -6.69 12.24
CA TRP A 268 46.69 -7.40 11.14
C TRP A 268 47.11 -6.51 9.96
N GLY A 269 46.65 -5.24 9.90
CA GLY A 269 46.90 -4.31 8.79
C GLY A 269 46.31 -4.74 7.43
N SER A 270 45.62 -5.87 7.39
CA SER A 270 44.99 -6.48 6.21
C SER A 270 43.54 -6.02 6.06
N TYR A 271 42.96 -6.16 4.87
CA TYR A 271 41.68 -5.56 4.50
C TYR A 271 40.57 -6.61 4.36
N LEU A 272 39.36 -6.25 4.80
CA LEU A 272 38.15 -7.08 4.66
C LEU A 272 37.79 -7.30 3.19
N SER A 273 37.65 -8.56 2.76
CA SER A 273 37.30 -8.92 1.38
C SER A 273 36.36 -10.13 1.29
N GLY A 274 35.49 -10.15 0.27
CA GLY A 274 34.87 -11.39 -0.20
C GLY A 274 35.90 -12.31 -0.88
N GLN A 275 35.63 -13.62 -0.89
CA GLN A 275 36.45 -14.62 -1.59
C GLN A 275 36.02 -14.83 -3.05
N ASP A 276 34.72 -14.83 -3.34
CA ASP A 276 34.16 -14.93 -4.69
C ASP A 276 32.72 -14.35 -4.77
N SER A 277 32.11 -14.40 -5.95
CA SER A 277 30.77 -13.84 -6.24
C SER A 277 29.61 -14.83 -6.01
N GLY A 278 29.85 -15.95 -5.35
CA GLY A 278 28.83 -16.93 -5.03
C GLY A 278 27.87 -16.41 -3.97
N ASP A 279 26.60 -16.80 -4.06
CA ASP A 279 25.75 -16.75 -2.88
C ASP A 279 26.30 -17.73 -1.84
N ASN A 280 26.37 -17.30 -0.57
CA ASN A 280 27.03 -18.02 0.52
C ASN A 280 28.59 -18.10 0.40
N ALA A 281 29.22 -17.19 -0.35
CA ALA A 281 30.69 -17.14 -0.49
C ALA A 281 31.39 -16.69 0.80
N GLY A 282 32.62 -17.14 1.04
CA GLY A 282 33.39 -16.83 2.25
C GLY A 282 33.93 -15.40 2.28
N VAL A 283 34.27 -14.92 3.48
CA VAL A 283 34.88 -13.60 3.72
C VAL A 283 36.22 -13.75 4.46
N GLU A 284 37.23 -13.04 3.98
CA GLU A 284 38.62 -13.15 4.45
C GLU A 284 39.29 -11.78 4.61
N MET A 285 40.51 -11.79 5.16
CA MET A 285 41.40 -10.63 5.20
C MET A 285 42.56 -10.80 4.22
N ILE A 286 42.80 -9.79 3.37
CA ILE A 286 43.85 -9.78 2.34
C ILE A 286 44.86 -8.63 2.54
N GLN A 287 46.14 -8.85 2.23
CA GLN A 287 47.18 -7.83 2.47
C GLN A 287 47.11 -6.61 1.53
N ASN A 288 46.57 -6.74 0.31
CA ASN A 288 46.53 -5.68 -0.68
C ASN A 288 45.23 -5.75 -1.50
N PRO A 289 44.25 -4.85 -1.26
CA PRO A 289 42.94 -4.93 -1.89
C PRO A 289 42.95 -4.53 -3.37
N GLY A 290 44.04 -3.89 -3.84
CA GLY A 290 44.14 -3.41 -5.22
C GLY A 290 42.96 -2.52 -5.61
N ALA A 291 42.40 -2.74 -6.80
CA ALA A 291 41.13 -2.16 -7.23
C ALA A 291 39.93 -3.11 -6.99
N PHE A 292 40.13 -4.20 -6.22
CA PHE A 292 39.36 -5.44 -6.34
C PHE A 292 38.42 -5.78 -5.18
N GLU A 293 38.43 -5.06 -4.07
CA GLU A 293 37.29 -5.09 -3.14
C GLU A 293 37.14 -3.81 -2.33
N ARG A 294 35.92 -3.29 -2.27
CA ARG A 294 35.52 -2.08 -1.54
C ARG A 294 34.12 -2.34 -0.96
N TRP A 295 33.75 -1.66 0.12
CA TRP A 295 32.43 -1.83 0.73
C TRP A 295 31.60 -0.56 0.59
N PHE A 296 30.43 -0.66 -0.03
CA PHE A 296 29.43 0.40 0.02
C PHE A 296 28.78 0.42 1.40
N ILE A 297 28.66 1.62 1.96
CA ILE A 297 27.88 1.90 3.16
C ILE A 297 26.47 2.26 2.72
N GLU A 298 25.60 1.25 2.59
CA GLU A 298 24.23 1.46 2.13
C GLU A 298 23.32 1.94 3.27
N PRO A 299 22.36 2.86 2.99
CA PRO A 299 21.37 3.32 3.96
C PRO A 299 20.50 2.17 4.48
N ILE A 300 20.00 2.32 5.71
CA ILE A 300 18.89 1.53 6.24
C ILE A 300 17.68 2.45 6.37
N GLY A 301 16.48 1.89 6.15
CA GLY A 301 15.19 2.54 6.36
C GLY A 301 15.14 3.36 7.65
N TYR A 302 14.62 4.57 7.52
CA TYR A 302 14.74 5.68 8.46
C TYR A 302 14.20 5.36 9.86
N ILE A 303 15.03 5.58 10.90
CA ILE A 303 14.55 5.69 12.29
C ILE A 303 13.75 6.99 12.41
N PRO A 304 12.52 6.99 12.95
CA PRO A 304 11.75 8.22 13.16
C PRO A 304 12.57 9.29 13.90
N GLN A 305 12.96 10.37 13.21
CA GLN A 305 13.67 11.44 13.91
C GLN A 305 12.76 12.09 14.94
N PRO A 306 13.31 12.46 16.11
CA PRO A 306 12.51 12.88 17.24
C PRO A 306 11.86 14.25 17.02
N VAL A 307 10.54 14.27 17.22
CA VAL A 307 9.66 15.45 17.09
C VAL A 307 10.13 16.62 17.98
N ALA A 308 9.88 17.85 17.56
CA ALA A 308 10.36 19.04 18.26
C ALA A 308 9.77 19.23 19.68
N ALA A 309 8.57 18.73 19.93
CA ALA A 309 7.89 18.76 21.24
C ALA A 309 8.34 17.58 22.12
N GLY A 310 8.68 17.84 23.39
CA GLY A 310 8.98 16.80 24.37
C GLY A 310 7.74 16.05 24.86
N VAL A 311 7.93 14.81 25.33
CA VAL A 311 6.94 14.01 26.06
C VAL A 311 6.83 14.53 27.48
N HIS A 312 5.61 14.67 28.01
CA HIS A 312 5.33 15.21 29.35
C HIS A 312 4.68 14.16 30.26
N PHE A 313 4.84 14.35 31.57
CA PHE A 313 4.03 13.66 32.54
C PHE A 313 2.56 14.07 32.38
N GLY A 314 1.65 13.10 32.49
CA GLY A 314 0.23 13.27 32.20
C GLY A 314 -0.17 12.86 30.78
N ASP A 315 0.77 12.82 29.83
CA ASP A 315 0.51 12.44 28.43
C ASP A 315 0.00 11.00 28.32
N ILE A 316 -0.86 10.78 27.33
CA ILE A 316 -1.29 9.45 26.88
C ILE A 316 -0.46 9.10 25.65
N VAL A 317 0.19 7.93 25.67
CA VAL A 317 1.07 7.45 24.62
C VAL A 317 0.79 5.99 24.28
N ASN A 318 1.06 5.59 23.05
CA ASN A 318 1.30 4.21 22.68
C ASN A 318 2.80 3.92 22.76
N ILE A 319 3.15 2.67 23.08
CA ILE A 319 4.54 2.21 23.17
C ILE A 319 4.74 1.20 22.06
N LYS A 320 5.41 1.60 20.97
CA LYS A 320 5.58 0.77 19.77
C LYS A 320 6.91 0.02 19.81
N SER A 321 6.88 -1.28 19.53
CA SER A 321 8.07 -2.10 19.34
C SER A 321 8.84 -1.70 18.10
N ASN A 322 10.16 -1.53 18.22
CA ASN A 322 11.02 -1.30 17.06
C ASN A 322 11.25 -2.60 16.28
N LYS A 323 11.38 -3.74 16.96
CA LYS A 323 11.66 -5.05 16.33
C LYS A 323 10.43 -5.70 15.70
N PHE A 324 9.29 -5.63 16.38
CA PHE A 324 8.05 -6.32 15.99
C PHE A 324 7.02 -5.39 15.35
N ARG A 325 7.22 -4.07 15.38
CA ARG A 325 6.28 -3.04 14.90
C ARG A 325 4.88 -3.06 15.55
N ASN A 326 4.66 -3.86 16.58
CA ASN A 326 3.40 -3.92 17.34
C ASN A 326 3.46 -3.05 18.60
N HIS A 327 2.30 -2.68 19.15
CA HIS A 327 2.15 -1.82 20.32
C HIS A 327 1.98 -2.63 21.61
N VAL A 328 2.57 -2.17 22.72
CA VAL A 328 2.35 -2.76 24.05
C VAL A 328 0.89 -2.57 24.46
N SER A 329 0.20 -3.67 24.78
CA SER A 329 -1.24 -3.76 25.03
C SER A 329 -1.55 -4.37 26.40
N GLY A 330 -2.57 -3.85 27.07
CA GLY A 330 -3.15 -4.47 28.25
C GLY A 330 -4.29 -5.43 27.89
N THR A 331 -4.17 -6.70 28.27
CA THR A 331 -5.22 -7.71 27.99
C THR A 331 -6.36 -7.66 29.00
N GLY A 332 -7.48 -8.35 28.70
CA GLY A 332 -8.67 -8.46 29.56
C GLY A 332 -8.51 -9.16 30.92
N GLY A 333 -7.30 -9.18 31.48
CA GLY A 333 -6.96 -9.74 32.78
C GLY A 333 -5.83 -8.95 33.46
N ASP A 334 -4.77 -9.65 33.84
CA ASP A 334 -3.53 -9.05 34.37
C ASP A 334 -2.35 -9.16 33.38
N GLY A 335 -2.60 -9.51 32.11
CA GLY A 335 -1.56 -9.76 31.11
C GLY A 335 -1.16 -8.51 30.31
N VAL A 336 0.05 -8.55 29.75
CA VAL A 336 0.57 -7.55 28.80
C VAL A 336 1.13 -8.29 27.58
N GLN A 337 0.75 -7.87 26.38
CA GLN A 337 1.18 -8.46 25.10
C GLN A 337 1.49 -7.37 24.05
N LEU A 338 1.90 -7.77 22.85
CA LEU A 338 2.04 -6.87 21.71
C LEU A 338 0.88 -7.09 20.74
N MET A 339 0.14 -6.02 20.43
CA MET A 339 -0.98 -6.01 19.47
C MET A 339 -0.65 -5.10 18.28
N GLN A 340 -1.17 -5.41 17.09
CA GLN A 340 -0.92 -4.57 15.90
C GLN A 340 -1.57 -3.18 16.00
N HIS A 341 -2.79 -3.08 16.53
CA HIS A 341 -3.60 -1.87 16.44
C HIS A 341 -3.48 -1.02 17.72
N PRO A 342 -3.28 0.32 17.63
CA PRO A 342 -3.17 1.20 18.79
C PRO A 342 -4.55 1.69 19.30
N GLU A 343 -5.37 0.79 19.84
CA GLU A 343 -6.68 1.13 20.43
C GLU A 343 -6.55 1.68 21.86
N GLU A 344 -7.65 1.76 22.62
CA GLU A 344 -7.62 2.21 24.02
C GLU A 344 -6.85 1.24 24.95
N TRP A 345 -6.71 -0.03 24.55
CA TRP A 345 -6.00 -1.07 25.32
C TRP A 345 -4.47 -0.87 25.27
N GLU A 346 -3.97 -0.24 24.22
CA GLU A 346 -2.57 0.08 23.93
C GLU A 346 -2.17 1.51 24.38
N GLN A 347 -3.12 2.27 24.95
CA GLN A 347 -2.91 3.63 25.44
C GLN A 347 -2.43 3.61 26.90
N TRP A 348 -1.29 4.25 27.15
CA TRP A 348 -0.62 4.34 28.44
C TRP A 348 -0.45 5.79 28.88
N LYS A 349 -0.95 6.14 30.06
CA LYS A 349 -0.65 7.42 30.71
C LYS A 349 0.72 7.36 31.38
N ILE A 350 1.59 8.32 31.05
CA ILE A 350 2.91 8.48 31.69
C ILE A 350 2.72 9.27 32.98
N ILE A 351 3.03 8.66 34.12
CA ILE A 351 2.77 9.25 35.45
C ILE A 351 4.07 9.36 36.24
N ASN A 352 4.37 10.53 36.79
CA ASN A 352 5.48 10.68 37.72
C ASN A 352 5.12 9.94 39.04
N PRO A 353 5.94 8.99 39.53
CA PRO A 353 5.61 8.22 40.72
C PRO A 353 5.60 9.06 42.00
N ASP A 354 6.45 10.09 42.07
CA ASP A 354 6.62 10.94 43.24
C ASP A 354 5.64 12.15 43.22
N GLN A 355 5.15 12.55 42.04
CA GLN A 355 4.20 13.64 41.83
C GLN A 355 3.14 13.30 40.75
N PRO A 356 2.07 12.55 41.06
CA PRO A 356 1.15 11.99 40.06
C PRO A 356 0.47 13.01 39.14
N ASP A 357 0.26 14.23 39.61
CA ASP A 357 -0.36 15.34 38.88
C ASP A 357 0.66 16.25 38.16
N SER A 358 1.93 15.83 38.06
CA SER A 358 2.97 16.59 37.36
C SER A 358 2.67 16.66 35.85
N THR A 359 2.90 17.84 35.28
CA THR A 359 2.86 18.11 33.83
C THR A 359 4.22 18.53 33.29
N GLN A 360 5.31 18.13 33.95
CA GLN A 360 6.67 18.46 33.53
C GLN A 360 7.12 17.59 32.35
N GLU A 361 8.00 18.12 31.51
CA GLU A 361 8.69 17.39 30.45
C GLU A 361 9.50 16.21 31.05
N VAL A 362 9.31 15.02 30.50
CA VAL A 362 9.98 13.78 30.90
C VAL A 362 11.37 13.74 30.31
N LYS A 363 12.37 13.43 31.12
CA LYS A 363 13.76 13.31 30.69
C LYS A 363 14.26 11.88 30.78
N PHE A 364 15.26 11.57 29.96
CA PHE A 364 15.95 10.30 30.06
C PHE A 364 16.52 10.09 31.47
N GLY A 365 16.26 8.92 32.04
CA GLY A 365 16.59 8.58 33.42
C GLY A 365 15.55 8.95 34.48
N ASP A 366 14.53 9.77 34.16
CA ASP A 366 13.43 10.04 35.09
C ASP A 366 12.65 8.77 35.42
N LYS A 367 12.09 8.70 36.63
CA LYS A 367 11.17 7.63 37.00
C LYS A 367 9.79 7.90 36.40
N VAL A 368 9.22 6.88 35.77
CA VAL A 368 7.86 6.90 35.21
C VAL A 368 7.04 5.71 35.73
N ARG A 369 5.72 5.84 35.72
CA ARG A 369 4.77 4.74 35.72
C ARG A 369 3.97 4.80 34.43
N LEU A 370 3.62 3.63 33.92
CA LEU A 370 2.81 3.48 32.71
C LEU A 370 1.48 2.86 33.13
N GLN A 371 0.42 3.67 33.14
CA GLN A 371 -0.93 3.24 33.52
C GLN A 371 -1.78 3.05 32.25
N SER A 372 -2.32 1.86 32.03
CA SER A 372 -3.28 1.62 30.95
C SER A 372 -4.49 2.53 31.13
N VAL A 373 -4.85 3.25 30.07
CA VAL A 373 -6.00 4.17 30.05
C VAL A 373 -7.30 3.39 30.24
N HIS A 374 -7.48 2.29 29.51
CA HIS A 374 -8.68 1.47 29.58
C HIS A 374 -8.83 0.72 30.92
N TRP A 375 -7.76 0.07 31.40
CA TRP A 375 -7.83 -0.78 32.60
C TRP A 375 -7.56 -0.05 33.91
N GLY A 376 -6.98 1.16 33.89
CA GLY A 376 -6.55 1.90 35.08
C GLY A 376 -5.40 1.24 35.86
N LYS A 377 -4.88 0.09 35.40
CA LYS A 377 -3.77 -0.67 36.00
C LYS A 377 -2.42 -0.23 35.45
N ASN A 378 -1.35 -0.45 36.20
CA ASN A 378 0.02 -0.08 35.82
C ASN A 378 0.80 -1.30 35.32
N ILE A 379 1.69 -1.11 34.33
CA ILE A 379 2.68 -2.14 33.95
C ILE A 379 3.61 -2.38 35.15
N THR A 380 3.64 -3.62 35.62
CA THR A 380 4.56 -4.09 36.66
C THR A 380 5.27 -5.37 36.24
N MET A 381 6.38 -5.66 36.90
CA MET A 381 7.03 -6.96 36.85
C MET A 381 6.71 -7.70 38.15
N ARG A 382 6.18 -8.92 38.04
CA ARG A 382 6.00 -9.81 39.20
C ARG A 382 6.80 -11.09 39.02
N ASN A 383 7.29 -11.62 40.14
CA ASN A 383 7.95 -12.92 40.15
C ASN A 383 6.91 -14.00 40.45
N VAL A 384 6.73 -14.95 39.53
CA VAL A 384 5.80 -16.07 39.65
C VAL A 384 6.58 -17.33 40.00
N HIS A 385 6.17 -18.01 41.07
CA HIS A 385 6.71 -19.31 41.45
C HIS A 385 6.01 -20.38 40.62
N ASN A 386 6.77 -21.06 39.74
CA ASN A 386 6.30 -22.26 39.09
C ASN A 386 6.39 -23.44 40.07
N LEU A 387 5.24 -23.98 40.46
CA LEU A 387 5.14 -25.03 41.48
C LEU A 387 5.55 -26.42 40.95
N ASP A 388 5.59 -26.61 39.64
CA ASP A 388 5.89 -27.91 39.02
C ASP A 388 7.40 -28.19 38.91
N ASP A 389 8.23 -27.14 38.86
CA ASP A 389 9.70 -27.24 38.75
C ASP A 389 10.49 -26.45 39.83
N ASP A 390 9.79 -25.80 40.77
CA ASP A 390 10.34 -24.96 41.84
C ASP A 390 11.16 -23.75 41.33
N THR A 391 10.87 -23.25 40.12
CA THR A 391 11.52 -22.09 39.54
C THR A 391 10.74 -20.78 39.70
N TYR A 392 11.41 -19.66 39.48
CA TYR A 392 10.89 -18.32 39.63
C TYR A 392 11.04 -17.55 38.31
N GLU A 393 9.93 -17.17 37.69
CA GLU A 393 9.90 -16.45 36.40
C GLU A 393 9.40 -15.01 36.58
N TYR A 394 10.10 -14.06 35.95
CA TYR A 394 9.67 -12.66 35.91
C TYR A 394 8.68 -12.44 34.75
N VAL A 395 7.40 -12.30 35.07
CA VAL A 395 6.36 -12.00 34.09
C VAL A 395 5.96 -10.52 34.15
N VAL A 396 5.73 -9.95 32.98
CA VAL A 396 5.13 -8.63 32.84
C VAL A 396 3.63 -8.76 33.07
N SER A 397 3.06 -7.85 33.86
CA SER A 397 1.64 -7.90 34.24
C SER A 397 1.07 -6.52 34.56
N LEU A 398 -0.25 -6.43 34.62
CA LEU A 398 -0.98 -5.24 35.05
C LEU A 398 -1.32 -5.32 36.54
N THR A 399 -1.18 -4.22 37.29
CA THR A 399 -1.58 -4.15 38.70
C THR A 399 -2.16 -2.79 39.14
N ASP A 400 -3.06 -2.84 40.13
CA ASP A 400 -3.60 -1.71 40.88
C ASP A 400 -2.93 -1.53 42.27
N TYR A 401 -2.08 -2.47 42.71
CA TYR A 401 -1.50 -2.45 44.05
C TYR A 401 -0.39 -1.40 44.22
N ALA A 402 -0.75 -0.25 44.79
CA ALA A 402 0.13 0.88 45.11
C ALA A 402 1.46 0.51 45.80
N ASN A 403 1.48 -0.59 46.56
CA ASN A 403 2.63 -1.04 47.36
C ASN A 403 3.62 -1.92 46.58
N GLN A 404 3.29 -2.31 45.35
CA GLN A 404 4.07 -3.18 44.47
C GLN A 404 4.23 -2.57 43.05
N LEU A 405 4.03 -1.26 42.92
CA LEU A 405 4.21 -0.58 41.64
C LEU A 405 5.70 -0.53 41.29
N GLU A 406 6.09 -1.37 40.33
CA GLU A 406 7.33 -1.16 39.62
C GLU A 406 7.32 0.24 38.99
N THR A 407 8.45 0.93 39.06
CA THR A 407 8.62 2.19 38.34
C THR A 407 9.65 1.96 37.26
N TRP A 408 9.50 2.61 36.13
CA TRP A 408 10.36 2.43 34.97
C TRP A 408 11.21 3.68 34.75
N ARG A 409 12.22 3.58 33.90
CA ARG A 409 12.96 4.72 33.34
C ARG A 409 12.96 4.59 31.83
N PHE A 410 12.72 5.70 31.15
CA PHE A 410 13.08 5.81 29.74
C PHE A 410 14.60 6.02 29.69
N ILE A 411 15.31 5.07 29.08
CA ILE A 411 16.74 5.16 28.78
C ILE A 411 16.84 5.35 27.26
N ASN A 412 17.56 6.36 26.78
CA ASN A 412 17.72 6.53 25.34
C ASN A 412 18.53 5.34 24.77
N ALA A 413 18.06 4.74 23.68
CA ALA A 413 18.66 3.54 23.11
C ALA A 413 19.99 3.81 22.35
N VAL A 414 20.24 5.08 22.00
CA VAL A 414 21.47 5.55 21.32
C VAL A 414 22.49 6.06 22.36
N ASP A 415 22.08 6.96 23.25
CA ASP A 415 22.90 7.46 24.36
C ASP A 415 22.26 7.15 25.71
N ASN A 416 22.58 5.99 26.28
CA ASN A 416 22.06 5.57 27.59
C ASN A 416 22.49 6.45 28.79
N THR A 417 23.35 7.45 28.57
CA THR A 417 23.74 8.46 29.56
C THR A 417 23.01 9.80 29.40
N SER A 418 22.20 9.93 28.35
CA SER A 418 21.41 11.12 28.08
C SER A 418 20.49 11.47 29.25
N ILE A 419 20.35 12.78 29.48
CA ILE A 419 19.39 13.41 30.40
C ILE A 419 18.55 14.48 29.66
N ALA A 420 18.51 14.39 28.33
CA ALA A 420 17.68 15.25 27.50
C ALA A 420 16.20 14.95 27.71
N ALA A 421 15.34 15.86 27.25
CA ALA A 421 13.92 15.59 27.09
C ALA A 421 13.72 14.38 26.18
N VAL A 422 12.83 13.47 26.58
CA VAL A 422 12.36 12.39 25.70
C VAL A 422 11.39 13.00 24.69
N LYS A 423 11.54 12.65 23.42
CA LYS A 423 10.72 13.15 22.33
C LYS A 423 9.97 12.02 21.64
N PRO A 424 8.80 12.29 21.04
CA PRO A 424 8.10 11.33 20.19
C PRO A 424 9.00 10.82 19.07
N GLY A 425 9.06 9.51 18.89
CA GLY A 425 9.95 8.85 17.92
C GLY A 425 11.38 8.56 18.43
N ASP A 426 11.79 9.04 19.62
CA ASP A 426 13.05 8.57 20.22
C ASP A 426 13.00 7.05 20.44
N ALA A 427 14.06 6.36 20.01
CA ALA A 427 14.28 4.97 20.37
C ALA A 427 14.70 4.89 21.86
N ILE A 428 13.97 4.10 22.65
CA ILE A 428 14.20 3.96 24.10
C ILE A 428 14.31 2.50 24.53
N PHE A 429 14.95 2.27 25.66
CA PHE A 429 14.79 1.06 26.47
C PHE A 429 13.98 1.40 27.73
N LEU A 430 13.01 0.55 28.08
CA LEU A 430 12.22 0.70 29.29
C LEU A 430 12.88 -0.09 30.43
N GLN A 431 13.64 0.58 31.29
CA GLN A 431 14.38 -0.05 32.39
C GLN A 431 13.55 -0.07 33.69
N SER A 432 13.43 -1.20 34.37
CA SER A 432 12.95 -1.30 35.75
C SER A 432 13.83 -0.47 36.68
N ALA A 433 13.22 0.47 37.40
CA ALA A 433 13.93 1.36 38.29
C ALA A 433 14.37 0.69 39.60
N ASN A 434 13.70 -0.41 39.99
CA ASN A 434 13.99 -1.19 41.20
C ASN A 434 15.01 -2.31 40.96
N TRP A 435 14.97 -2.97 39.79
CA TRP A 435 15.74 -4.19 39.51
C TRP A 435 16.81 -4.04 38.41
N VAL A 436 16.81 -2.92 37.68
CA VAL A 436 17.75 -2.64 36.57
C VAL A 436 17.63 -3.64 35.40
N THR A 437 16.51 -4.36 35.33
CA THR A 437 16.10 -5.18 34.19
C THR A 437 15.36 -4.33 33.16
N TYR A 438 15.01 -4.89 32.00
CA TYR A 438 14.41 -4.15 30.88
C TYR A 438 13.18 -4.88 30.32
N LEU A 439 12.23 -4.12 29.80
CA LEU A 439 11.10 -4.63 29.03
C LEU A 439 11.52 -4.94 27.59
N SER A 440 11.14 -6.09 27.03
CA SER A 440 11.36 -6.45 25.62
C SER A 440 10.20 -7.25 25.05
N GLY A 441 9.92 -7.12 23.75
CA GLY A 441 9.04 -8.04 23.03
C GLY A 441 9.64 -9.45 22.89
N GLN A 442 8.79 -10.47 22.73
CA GLN A 442 9.16 -11.86 22.47
C GLN A 442 8.07 -12.57 21.67
N GLY A 443 8.43 -13.25 20.57
CA GLY A 443 7.51 -14.12 19.83
C GLY A 443 7.62 -13.93 18.32
N TYR A 444 6.50 -14.13 17.63
CA TYR A 444 6.39 -13.99 16.19
C TYR A 444 5.03 -13.36 15.85
N ARG A 445 5.04 -12.27 15.07
CA ARG A 445 3.83 -11.53 14.66
C ARG A 445 2.91 -11.17 15.85
N ASP A 446 1.62 -11.45 15.73
CA ASP A 446 0.56 -10.66 16.38
C ASP A 446 0.13 -11.19 17.76
N ASN A 447 0.71 -12.34 18.14
CA ASN A 447 0.65 -12.91 19.48
C ASN A 447 2.01 -12.84 20.19
N ALA A 448 2.86 -11.87 19.83
CA ALA A 448 4.11 -11.65 20.56
C ALA A 448 3.82 -11.16 21.99
N GLY A 449 4.43 -11.81 22.98
CA GLY A 449 4.35 -11.43 24.39
C GLY A 449 5.35 -10.34 24.75
N VAL A 450 5.23 -9.82 25.98
CA VAL A 450 6.20 -8.90 26.57
C VAL A 450 6.91 -9.58 27.74
N LYS A 451 8.24 -9.65 27.66
CA LYS A 451 9.12 -10.29 28.66
C LYS A 451 9.99 -9.28 29.38
N VAL A 452 10.67 -9.77 30.43
CA VAL A 452 11.74 -9.05 31.12
C VAL A 452 13.10 -9.65 30.75
N VAL A 453 14.09 -8.78 30.50
CA VAL A 453 15.45 -9.15 30.11
C VAL A 453 16.49 -8.47 31.00
N MET A 454 17.65 -9.12 31.19
CA MET A 454 18.72 -8.63 32.09
C MET A 454 19.65 -7.60 31.41
N SER A 455 19.63 -7.50 30.08
CA SER A 455 20.39 -6.53 29.29
C SER A 455 19.60 -6.20 28.02
N PRO A 456 19.56 -4.92 27.59
CA PRO A 456 18.81 -4.51 26.40
C PRO A 456 19.61 -4.71 25.10
N GLN A 457 20.92 -5.00 25.18
CA GLN A 457 21.80 -4.90 23.99
C GLN A 457 21.52 -5.96 22.89
N TYR A 458 20.66 -6.94 23.15
CA TYR A 458 20.27 -8.02 22.24
C TYR A 458 18.74 -8.12 22.04
N GLU A 459 18.02 -7.11 22.51
CA GLU A 459 16.59 -7.20 22.81
C GLU A 459 15.86 -5.96 22.26
N ASP A 460 14.53 -5.98 22.31
CA ASP A 460 13.70 -4.97 21.64
C ASP A 460 13.87 -3.56 22.23
N SER A 461 13.80 -2.55 21.35
CA SER A 461 13.72 -1.14 21.72
C SER A 461 12.33 -0.59 21.40
N TRP A 462 11.95 0.51 22.04
CA TRP A 462 10.59 1.03 21.97
C TRP A 462 10.59 2.46 21.43
N PHE A 463 9.49 2.84 20.79
CA PHE A 463 9.17 4.23 20.46
C PHE A 463 8.00 4.69 21.32
N ILE A 464 8.13 5.88 21.91
CA ILE A 464 7.00 6.57 22.54
C ILE A 464 6.29 7.39 21.47
N ILE A 465 5.01 7.12 21.26
CA ILE A 465 4.16 7.79 20.29
C ILE A 465 2.99 8.42 21.07
N PRO A 466 2.91 9.76 21.21
CA PRO A 466 1.74 10.42 21.78
C PRO A 466 0.46 10.00 21.06
N LYS A 467 -0.64 9.85 21.81
CA LYS A 467 -1.96 9.51 21.24
C LYS A 467 -2.32 10.37 20.03
N ASP A 468 -2.10 11.67 20.15
CA ASP A 468 -2.48 12.65 19.13
C ASP A 468 -1.37 12.88 18.07
N TYR A 469 -0.36 12.00 18.01
CA TYR A 469 0.76 12.13 17.06
C TYR A 469 0.29 12.02 15.61
N PHE A 470 -0.41 10.94 15.24
CA PHE A 470 -0.95 10.78 13.89
C PHE A 470 -2.03 11.83 13.58
N ARG A 471 -2.83 12.19 14.59
CA ARG A 471 -3.79 13.29 14.50
C ARG A 471 -3.16 14.64 14.14
N ASN A 472 -1.88 14.89 14.49
CA ASN A 472 -1.18 16.16 14.26
C ASN A 472 0.19 15.96 13.56
N TRP A 473 0.34 14.96 12.69
CA TRP A 473 1.68 14.56 12.25
C TRP A 473 2.38 15.62 11.39
N MET A 474 1.64 16.43 10.63
CA MET A 474 2.23 17.43 9.73
C MET A 474 2.85 18.57 10.55
N SER A 475 2.07 19.15 11.45
CA SER A 475 2.52 20.20 12.36
C SER A 475 3.65 19.77 13.31
N LEU A 476 3.75 18.47 13.59
CA LEU A 476 4.82 17.86 14.38
C LEU A 476 6.06 17.43 13.58
N THR A 477 6.05 17.46 12.24
CA THR A 477 7.17 17.03 11.40
C THR A 477 7.98 18.23 10.88
N PRO A 478 9.10 18.64 11.52
CA PRO A 478 9.86 19.82 11.12
C PRO A 478 10.48 19.71 9.71
N GLU A 479 10.74 18.50 9.22
CA GLU A 479 11.34 18.24 7.91
C GLU A 479 10.47 18.70 6.74
N ILE A 480 9.13 18.73 6.89
CA ILE A 480 8.22 19.13 5.80
C ILE A 480 8.02 20.65 5.69
N VAL A 481 8.45 21.43 6.70
CA VAL A 481 8.04 22.85 6.83
C VAL A 481 8.43 23.70 5.63
N ASN A 482 9.58 23.43 5.01
CA ASN A 482 10.08 24.13 3.82
C ASN A 482 9.84 23.38 2.51
N LYS A 483 9.15 22.23 2.52
CA LYS A 483 8.92 21.42 1.33
C LYS A 483 7.66 21.86 0.60
N PRO A 484 7.67 21.98 -0.74
CA PRO A 484 6.47 22.04 -1.56
C PRO A 484 5.53 20.88 -1.23
N LEU A 485 4.21 21.09 -1.20
CA LEU A 485 3.29 19.98 -0.86
C LEU A 485 3.43 18.77 -1.80
N ARG A 486 3.88 18.97 -3.06
CA ARG A 486 4.15 17.85 -3.98
C ARG A 486 5.25 16.90 -3.55
N GLU A 487 6.10 17.32 -2.62
CA GLU A 487 7.20 16.52 -2.04
C GLU A 487 6.83 15.96 -0.65
N ILE A 488 5.61 16.21 -0.19
CA ILE A 488 5.00 15.59 0.98
C ILE A 488 4.10 14.45 0.49
N ALA A 489 4.24 13.26 1.06
CA ALA A 489 3.39 12.12 0.77
C ALA A 489 2.12 12.19 1.64
N PHE A 490 0.98 12.38 1.01
CA PHE A 490 -0.33 12.37 1.65
C PHE A 490 -0.83 10.92 1.77
N PRO A 491 -1.03 10.37 2.98
CA PRO A 491 -1.74 9.10 3.14
C PRO A 491 -3.23 9.33 2.82
N ALA A 492 -3.77 8.45 1.99
CA ALA A 492 -5.09 8.59 1.36
C ALA A 492 -5.94 7.33 1.53
N THR A 493 -7.26 7.51 1.62
CA THR A 493 -8.24 6.42 1.58
C THR A 493 -9.07 6.52 0.31
N HIS A 494 -9.21 5.41 -0.40
CA HIS A 494 -10.06 5.33 -1.60
C HIS A 494 -11.52 5.17 -1.15
N ASP A 495 -12.44 5.83 -1.86
CA ASP A 495 -13.85 5.96 -1.50
C ASP A 495 -14.05 6.24 -0.01
N SER A 496 -13.50 7.35 0.47
CA SER A 496 -13.66 7.76 1.87
C SER A 496 -15.14 7.96 2.20
N GLY A 497 -15.51 7.69 3.45
CA GLY A 497 -16.91 7.85 3.89
C GLY A 497 -17.84 6.67 3.55
N THR A 498 -17.35 5.58 2.96
CA THR A 498 -18.11 4.34 2.68
C THR A 498 -18.10 3.31 3.83
N TRP A 499 -18.12 3.72 5.10
CA TRP A 499 -18.07 2.75 6.21
C TRP A 499 -19.43 2.11 6.53
N ALA A 500 -20.52 2.71 6.04
CA ALA A 500 -21.90 2.27 6.24
C ALA A 500 -22.75 2.69 5.03
N PHE A 501 -23.81 1.91 4.79
CA PHE A 501 -24.75 2.10 3.68
C PHE A 501 -26.17 1.77 4.13
N GLU A 502 -27.15 2.43 3.52
CA GLU A 502 -28.57 2.09 3.60
C GLU A 502 -28.90 0.96 2.61
N ASP A 503 -30.04 0.29 2.79
CA ASP A 503 -30.58 -0.70 1.83
C ASP A 503 -31.28 0.00 0.65
N GLU A 504 -30.61 0.99 0.06
CA GLU A 504 -31.09 1.84 -1.04
C GLU A 504 -30.01 1.89 -2.13
N ILE A 505 -30.38 1.61 -3.38
CA ILE A 505 -29.44 1.55 -4.51
C ILE A 505 -29.08 2.97 -4.95
N ALA A 506 -27.78 3.22 -5.15
CA ALA A 506 -27.31 4.45 -5.78
C ALA A 506 -27.70 4.46 -7.26
N PRO A 507 -28.45 5.47 -7.76
CA PRO A 507 -28.90 5.49 -9.14
C PRO A 507 -27.75 5.74 -10.12
N GLU A 508 -27.80 5.11 -11.28
CA GLU A 508 -26.84 5.30 -12.38
C GLU A 508 -25.38 4.94 -12.05
N ASP A 509 -25.13 4.18 -10.97
CA ASP A 509 -23.87 3.47 -10.78
C ASP A 509 -23.72 2.42 -11.91
N LYS A 510 -22.48 2.20 -12.39
CA LYS A 510 -22.17 1.21 -13.43
C LYS A 510 -22.63 -0.20 -13.06
N ASN A 511 -22.81 -0.46 -11.75
CA ASN A 511 -23.21 -1.75 -11.20
C ASN A 511 -24.68 -1.79 -10.74
N THR A 512 -25.47 -0.72 -10.90
CA THR A 512 -26.91 -0.70 -10.55
C THR A 512 -27.67 -1.88 -11.20
N GLN A 513 -27.30 -2.28 -12.42
CA GLN A 513 -27.92 -3.41 -13.12
C GLN A 513 -27.69 -4.75 -12.40
N LEU A 514 -26.48 -5.02 -11.90
CA LEU A 514 -26.15 -6.25 -11.17
C LEU A 514 -27.06 -6.43 -9.94
N ILE A 515 -27.28 -5.34 -9.20
CA ILE A 515 -28.13 -5.36 -8.00
C ILE A 515 -29.59 -5.61 -8.39
N ASN A 516 -30.09 -4.90 -9.41
CA ASN A 516 -31.46 -5.06 -9.91
C ASN A 516 -31.71 -6.48 -10.42
N ASP A 517 -30.77 -7.10 -11.13
CA ASP A 517 -30.89 -8.48 -11.60
C ASP A 517 -30.93 -9.48 -10.43
N ALA A 518 -30.08 -9.30 -9.41
CA ALA A 518 -30.06 -10.13 -8.21
C ALA A 518 -31.37 -10.02 -7.40
N LEU A 519 -31.91 -8.80 -7.25
CA LEU A 519 -33.21 -8.59 -6.60
C LEU A 519 -34.37 -9.17 -7.43
N THR A 520 -34.34 -9.01 -8.76
CA THR A 520 -35.32 -9.61 -9.69
C THR A 520 -35.33 -11.13 -9.58
N THR A 521 -34.15 -11.74 -9.45
CA THR A 521 -33.99 -13.19 -9.25
C THR A 521 -34.63 -13.65 -7.94
N VAL A 522 -34.40 -12.92 -6.83
CA VAL A 522 -35.07 -13.17 -5.55
C VAL A 522 -36.59 -13.06 -5.68
N ASP A 523 -37.08 -12.05 -6.40
CA ASP A 523 -38.51 -11.86 -6.67
C ASP A 523 -39.12 -13.04 -7.45
N THR A 524 -38.41 -13.55 -8.46
CA THR A 524 -38.82 -14.73 -9.25
C THR A 524 -38.85 -16.01 -8.42
N MET A 525 -37.76 -16.32 -7.69
CA MET A 525 -37.69 -17.47 -6.77
C MET A 525 -38.84 -17.46 -5.76
N ILE A 526 -39.12 -16.29 -5.17
CA ILE A 526 -40.19 -16.17 -4.16
C ILE A 526 -41.58 -16.30 -4.81
N ALA A 527 -41.76 -15.84 -6.05
CA ALA A 527 -43.00 -16.05 -6.80
C ALA A 527 -43.22 -17.54 -7.19
N GLN A 528 -42.16 -18.31 -7.41
CA GLN A 528 -42.24 -19.77 -7.60
C GLN A 528 -42.60 -20.47 -6.28
N ILE A 529 -42.00 -20.07 -5.15
CA ILE A 529 -42.35 -20.63 -3.83
C ILE A 529 -43.81 -20.32 -3.44
N ASP A 530 -44.33 -19.14 -3.78
CA ASP A 530 -45.74 -18.75 -3.54
C ASP A 530 -46.74 -19.57 -4.38
N GLN A 531 -46.33 -20.04 -5.56
CA GLN A 531 -47.14 -20.90 -6.43
C GLN A 531 -47.28 -22.34 -5.93
N ILE A 532 -46.48 -22.77 -4.94
CA ILE A 532 -46.59 -24.10 -4.34
C ILE A 532 -47.90 -24.19 -3.54
N ALA A 533 -48.94 -24.70 -4.20
CA ALA A 533 -50.34 -24.54 -3.79
C ALA A 533 -50.70 -25.04 -2.38
N PHE A 534 -49.90 -25.93 -1.78
CA PHE A 534 -50.11 -26.38 -0.40
C PHE A 534 -49.47 -25.51 0.68
N LEU A 535 -48.46 -24.68 0.38
CA LEU A 535 -47.72 -23.91 1.39
C LEU A 535 -48.56 -22.77 2.00
N ASN A 536 -49.63 -22.32 1.31
CA ASN A 536 -50.61 -21.34 1.78
C ASN A 536 -49.97 -20.14 2.50
N ILE A 537 -48.90 -19.60 1.89
CA ILE A 537 -48.07 -18.55 2.45
C ILE A 537 -48.90 -17.27 2.54
N SER A 538 -48.97 -16.66 3.72
CA SER A 538 -49.66 -15.37 3.83
C SER A 538 -48.80 -14.25 3.24
N ASN A 539 -49.41 -13.19 2.69
CA ASN A 539 -48.70 -12.02 2.16
C ASN A 539 -47.69 -11.42 3.16
N ASN A 540 -47.91 -11.58 4.48
CA ASN A 540 -46.97 -11.17 5.52
C ASN A 540 -45.73 -12.08 5.58
N GLN A 541 -45.89 -13.40 5.48
CA GLN A 541 -44.78 -14.34 5.37
C GLN A 541 -44.02 -14.16 4.05
N LEU A 542 -44.74 -13.95 2.94
CA LEU A 542 -44.13 -13.63 1.64
C LEU A 542 -43.27 -12.36 1.72
N GLN A 543 -43.78 -11.29 2.35
CA GLN A 543 -43.00 -10.07 2.56
C GLN A 543 -41.81 -10.28 3.51
N GLN A 544 -41.94 -11.13 4.54
CA GLN A 544 -40.83 -11.50 5.42
C GLN A 544 -39.73 -12.25 4.64
N MET A 545 -40.09 -13.19 3.76
CA MET A 545 -39.15 -13.87 2.87
C MET A 545 -38.46 -12.89 1.92
N LYS A 546 -39.20 -11.99 1.27
CA LYS A 546 -38.64 -10.97 0.38
C LYS A 546 -37.64 -10.08 1.12
N ASN A 547 -38.04 -9.53 2.27
CA ASN A 547 -37.17 -8.68 3.08
C ASN A 547 -35.90 -9.41 3.55
N ALA A 548 -36.02 -10.69 3.93
CA ALA A 548 -34.89 -11.49 4.40
C ALA A 548 -33.91 -11.83 3.27
N ALA A 549 -34.41 -12.24 2.10
CA ALA A 549 -33.60 -12.53 0.93
C ALA A 549 -32.99 -11.27 0.30
N TYR A 550 -33.70 -10.14 0.28
CA TYR A 550 -33.13 -8.83 -0.08
C TYR A 550 -32.01 -8.43 0.87
N GLY A 551 -32.16 -8.70 2.18
CA GLY A 551 -31.08 -8.48 3.16
C GLY A 551 -29.79 -9.25 2.82
N VAL A 552 -29.88 -10.48 2.30
CA VAL A 552 -28.72 -11.24 1.82
C VAL A 552 -28.06 -10.54 0.62
N VAL A 553 -28.83 -10.09 -0.36
CA VAL A 553 -28.31 -9.35 -1.53
C VAL A 553 -27.65 -8.04 -1.09
N TYR A 554 -28.32 -7.22 -0.27
CA TYR A 554 -27.75 -5.95 0.22
C TYR A 554 -26.50 -6.15 1.07
N ASN A 555 -26.41 -7.20 1.89
CA ASN A 555 -25.20 -7.50 2.65
C ASN A 555 -24.04 -7.89 1.73
N ALA A 556 -24.29 -8.72 0.70
CA ALA A 556 -23.28 -9.06 -0.30
C ALA A 556 -22.78 -7.83 -1.08
N ILE A 557 -23.67 -6.89 -1.42
CA ILE A 557 -23.27 -5.62 -2.04
C ILE A 557 -22.52 -4.72 -1.06
N LYS A 558 -22.86 -4.69 0.24
CA LYS A 558 -22.10 -3.93 1.25
C LYS A 558 -20.66 -4.43 1.42
N ASP A 559 -20.43 -5.74 1.34
CA ASP A 559 -19.08 -6.35 1.34
C ASP A 559 -18.24 -5.91 0.09
N LEU A 560 -18.90 -5.54 -1.01
CA LEU A 560 -18.28 -5.00 -2.23
C LEU A 560 -18.16 -3.46 -2.24
N ALA A 561 -19.11 -2.77 -1.62
CA ALA A 561 -19.21 -1.31 -1.61
C ALA A 561 -18.33 -0.64 -0.54
N LYS A 562 -18.06 -1.35 0.55
CA LYS A 562 -17.25 -0.84 1.65
C LYS A 562 -15.78 -0.83 1.24
N CYS A 563 -15.13 0.33 1.26
CA CYS A 563 -13.68 0.48 1.09
C CYS A 563 -12.95 0.82 2.41
N ASN A 564 -13.69 1.16 3.47
CA ASN A 564 -13.16 1.68 4.74
C ASN A 564 -13.97 1.18 5.94
N ASP A 565 -13.30 0.74 7.01
CA ASP A 565 -13.95 0.41 8.29
C ASP A 565 -14.18 1.63 9.20
N TYR A 566 -13.47 2.74 8.94
CA TYR A 566 -13.44 3.93 9.78
C TYR A 566 -14.33 5.06 9.27
N THR A 567 -14.97 5.78 10.19
CA THR A 567 -15.60 7.09 9.95
C THR A 567 -14.56 8.12 9.48
N ILE A 568 -14.98 9.20 8.79
CA ILE A 568 -14.05 10.27 8.38
C ILE A 568 -13.29 10.87 9.58
N ALA A 569 -13.95 11.03 10.74
CA ALA A 569 -13.28 11.47 11.97
C ALA A 569 -12.15 10.52 12.39
N GLN A 570 -12.40 9.20 12.40
CA GLN A 570 -11.40 8.18 12.72
C GLN A 570 -10.27 8.13 11.68
N GLN A 571 -10.56 8.34 10.39
CA GLN A 571 -9.53 8.41 9.33
C GLN A 571 -8.61 9.63 9.53
N LEU A 572 -9.16 10.81 9.83
CA LEU A 572 -8.38 12.02 10.08
C LEU A 572 -7.53 11.90 11.37
N ASP A 573 -8.08 11.29 12.42
CA ASP A 573 -7.37 10.98 13.67
C ASP A 573 -6.26 9.93 13.46
N ALA A 574 -6.48 8.97 12.57
CA ALA A 574 -5.46 8.02 12.13
C ALA A 574 -4.34 8.67 11.29
N GLY A 575 -4.49 9.94 10.89
CA GLY A 575 -3.46 10.67 10.15
C GLY A 575 -3.65 10.70 8.63
N ILE A 576 -4.78 10.22 8.09
CA ILE A 576 -5.16 10.38 6.68
C ILE A 576 -5.26 11.88 6.35
N ARG A 577 -4.73 12.27 5.18
CA ARG A 577 -4.71 13.67 4.71
C ARG A 577 -5.20 13.83 3.26
N TRP A 578 -5.72 12.79 2.64
CA TRP A 578 -6.44 12.88 1.37
C TRP A 578 -7.68 11.99 1.45
N LEU A 579 -8.84 12.58 1.17
CA LEU A 579 -10.15 11.92 1.23
C LEU A 579 -10.82 12.02 -0.14
N ASP A 580 -11.19 10.89 -0.74
CA ASP A 580 -11.93 10.82 -2.01
C ASP A 580 -13.40 10.49 -1.75
N LEU A 581 -14.28 11.49 -1.85
CA LEU A 581 -15.72 11.32 -1.65
C LEU A 581 -16.44 11.20 -3.00
N ARG A 582 -17.09 10.06 -3.23
CA ARG A 582 -18.11 9.92 -4.28
C ARG A 582 -19.42 10.56 -3.83
N ILE A 583 -20.04 11.39 -4.67
CA ILE A 583 -21.17 12.25 -4.26
C ILE A 583 -22.49 11.83 -4.90
N TYR A 584 -23.52 11.57 -4.08
CA TYR A 584 -24.89 11.36 -4.53
C TYR A 584 -25.77 12.57 -4.18
N LEU A 585 -26.27 13.24 -5.21
CA LEU A 585 -27.20 14.37 -5.14
C LEU A 585 -28.65 13.84 -5.20
N ALA A 586 -29.18 13.44 -4.05
CA ALA A 586 -30.53 12.89 -3.94
C ALA A 586 -31.61 13.98 -3.84
N ASP A 587 -32.88 13.59 -3.97
CA ASP A 587 -34.04 14.46 -3.79
C ASP A 587 -34.13 15.02 -2.37
N ASP A 588 -33.83 14.17 -1.37
CA ASP A 588 -33.98 14.38 0.07
C ASP A 588 -32.72 14.95 0.77
N GLY A 589 -31.54 14.81 0.16
CA GLY A 589 -30.28 15.24 0.75
C GLY A 589 -29.06 15.09 -0.17
N THR A 590 -27.87 15.06 0.42
CA THR A 590 -26.63 14.73 -0.27
C THR A 590 -25.89 13.69 0.56
N TYR A 591 -25.37 12.65 -0.10
CA TYR A 591 -24.83 11.46 0.55
C TYR A 591 -23.50 11.08 -0.10
N THR A 592 -22.68 10.28 0.61
CA THR A 592 -21.67 9.46 -0.07
C THR A 592 -22.37 8.30 -0.82
N HIS A 593 -21.70 7.67 -1.78
CA HIS A 593 -22.20 6.43 -2.38
C HIS A 593 -21.07 5.54 -2.89
N HIS A 594 -21.39 4.26 -3.04
CA HIS A 594 -20.65 3.29 -3.84
C HIS A 594 -21.57 2.08 -3.98
N PHE A 595 -22.13 1.79 -5.16
CA PHE A 595 -23.24 0.84 -5.37
C PHE A 595 -24.57 1.20 -4.66
N LEU A 596 -24.52 1.60 -3.40
CA LEU A 596 -25.62 1.92 -2.49
C LEU A 596 -25.50 3.34 -1.96
N LYS A 597 -26.62 3.89 -1.48
CA LYS A 597 -26.67 5.15 -0.72
C LYS A 597 -25.87 5.02 0.57
N GLY A 598 -24.83 5.84 0.68
CA GLY A 598 -23.93 5.89 1.81
C GLY A 598 -24.42 6.84 2.90
N VAL A 599 -23.46 7.44 3.59
CA VAL A 599 -23.70 8.28 4.76
C VAL A 599 -24.02 9.71 4.33
N ASP A 600 -24.93 10.35 5.06
CA ASP A 600 -25.27 11.77 4.95
C ASP A 600 -24.02 12.67 4.93
N MET A 601 -23.98 13.59 3.96
CA MET A 601 -22.85 14.48 3.71
C MET A 601 -22.70 15.56 4.79
N ASP A 602 -23.79 15.98 5.45
CA ASP A 602 -23.71 16.94 6.56
C ASP A 602 -22.84 16.37 7.70
N THR A 603 -23.03 15.08 8.01
CA THR A 603 -22.25 14.29 8.98
C THR A 603 -20.77 14.18 8.61
N GLN A 604 -20.46 13.99 7.33
CA GLN A 604 -19.07 13.97 6.84
C GLN A 604 -18.40 15.33 7.02
N LEU A 605 -19.05 16.39 6.53
CA LEU A 605 -18.48 17.74 6.53
C LEU A 605 -18.37 18.32 7.95
N ASP A 606 -19.25 17.94 8.89
CA ASP A 606 -19.11 18.32 10.30
C ASP A 606 -17.93 17.60 10.97
N SER A 607 -17.70 16.32 10.67
CA SER A 607 -16.52 15.59 11.16
C SER A 607 -15.21 16.26 10.68
N ILE A 608 -15.17 16.62 9.40
CA ILE A 608 -14.04 17.34 8.78
C ILE A 608 -13.85 18.72 9.42
N LYS A 609 -14.93 19.47 9.61
CA LYS A 609 -14.89 20.82 10.22
C LYS A 609 -14.41 20.77 11.68
N SER A 610 -14.91 19.83 12.49
CA SER A 610 -14.45 19.61 13.86
C SER A 610 -12.95 19.32 13.91
N PHE A 611 -12.45 18.44 13.03
CA PHE A 611 -11.02 18.18 12.94
C PHE A 611 -10.21 19.44 12.61
N ILE A 612 -10.66 20.28 11.67
CA ILE A 612 -9.98 21.56 11.33
C ILE A 612 -9.94 22.52 12.52
N GLU A 613 -11.03 22.65 13.27
CA GLU A 613 -11.14 23.58 14.41
C GLU A 613 -10.35 23.11 15.64
N GLU A 614 -10.19 21.80 15.80
CA GLU A 614 -9.49 21.17 16.93
C GLU A 614 -7.97 21.01 16.67
N THR A 615 -7.53 20.96 15.41
CA THR A 615 -6.11 20.83 15.02
C THR A 615 -5.52 22.14 14.49
N LYS A 616 -4.19 22.22 14.41
CA LYS A 616 -3.47 23.39 13.89
C LYS A 616 -2.24 22.96 13.12
N GLY A 617 -2.09 23.43 11.88
CA GLY A 617 -0.96 23.05 11.04
C GLY A 617 -1.15 21.73 10.29
N GLU A 618 -2.36 21.20 10.19
CA GLU A 618 -2.63 20.11 9.25
C GLU A 618 -3.17 20.70 7.93
N ILE A 619 -2.74 20.12 6.81
CA ILE A 619 -3.31 20.36 5.47
C ILE A 619 -3.85 19.02 5.01
N PHE A 620 -5.10 18.98 4.57
CA PHE A 620 -5.62 17.79 3.89
C PHE A 620 -6.38 18.18 2.63
N VAL A 621 -6.53 17.19 1.76
CA VAL A 621 -7.26 17.29 0.51
C VAL A 621 -8.61 16.61 0.71
N LEU A 622 -9.67 17.30 0.30
CA LEU A 622 -10.99 16.74 0.14
C LEU A 622 -11.29 16.75 -1.35
N GLU A 623 -11.26 15.57 -1.96
CA GLU A 623 -11.64 15.32 -3.33
C GLU A 623 -13.11 14.90 -3.38
N MET A 624 -13.85 15.45 -4.33
CA MET A 624 -15.26 15.19 -4.55
C MET A 624 -15.42 14.77 -6.01
N SER A 625 -15.81 13.52 -6.21
CA SER A 625 -15.75 12.80 -7.49
C SER A 625 -17.06 12.02 -7.74
N HIS A 626 -17.14 11.35 -8.90
CA HIS A 626 -18.20 10.38 -9.23
C HIS A 626 -19.63 10.85 -8.90
N PHE A 627 -19.98 12.06 -9.34
CA PHE A 627 -21.30 12.64 -9.08
C PHE A 627 -22.43 11.88 -9.79
N ILE A 628 -23.48 11.56 -9.04
CA ILE A 628 -24.74 10.97 -9.55
C ILE A 628 -25.95 11.71 -8.96
N GLY A 629 -27.13 11.53 -9.57
CA GLY A 629 -28.39 12.12 -9.12
C GLY A 629 -28.73 13.45 -9.79
N GLU A 630 -29.46 14.33 -9.08
CA GLU A 630 -29.99 15.57 -9.66
C GLU A 630 -28.92 16.65 -9.84
N GLU A 631 -28.51 16.93 -11.09
CA GLU A 631 -27.60 18.05 -11.41
C GLU A 631 -28.10 19.40 -10.87
N SER A 632 -29.41 19.59 -10.70
CA SER A 632 -29.96 20.84 -10.16
C SER A 632 -29.48 21.16 -8.73
N LYS A 633 -29.05 20.14 -7.98
CA LYS A 633 -28.58 20.24 -6.58
C LYS A 633 -27.10 20.60 -6.44
N TYR A 634 -26.30 20.61 -7.51
CA TYR A 634 -24.86 20.97 -7.45
C TYR A 634 -24.61 22.30 -6.72
N LYS A 635 -25.48 23.30 -6.94
CA LYS A 635 -25.35 24.59 -6.29
C LYS A 635 -25.56 24.50 -4.77
N ASP A 636 -26.55 23.73 -4.33
CA ASP A 636 -26.85 23.58 -2.90
C ASP A 636 -25.70 22.87 -2.17
N PHE A 637 -25.12 21.82 -2.79
CA PHE A 637 -23.92 21.15 -2.29
C PHE A 637 -22.69 22.07 -2.24
N THR A 638 -22.41 22.85 -3.29
CA THR A 638 -21.27 23.80 -3.26
C THR A 638 -21.47 24.92 -2.23
N ASP A 639 -22.71 25.35 -1.98
CA ASP A 639 -23.00 26.30 -0.90
C ASP A 639 -22.85 25.68 0.50
N GLN A 640 -23.24 24.41 0.69
CA GLN A 640 -22.98 23.65 1.93
C GLN A 640 -21.47 23.60 2.24
N LEU A 641 -20.65 23.27 1.24
CA LEU A 641 -19.18 23.26 1.34
C LEU A 641 -18.62 24.66 1.64
N ARG A 642 -19.03 25.71 0.92
CA ARG A 642 -18.61 27.10 1.19
C ARG A 642 -18.94 27.52 2.62
N ASN A 643 -20.13 27.17 3.11
CA ASN A 643 -20.59 27.55 4.45
C ASN A 643 -19.84 26.83 5.59
N LYS A 644 -19.52 25.54 5.42
CA LYS A 644 -18.81 24.75 6.45
C LYS A 644 -17.29 24.89 6.39
N LEU A 645 -16.71 24.76 5.19
CA LEU A 645 -15.27 24.60 4.98
C LEU A 645 -14.60 25.81 4.32
N GLY A 646 -15.36 26.68 3.65
CA GLY A 646 -14.84 27.85 2.95
C GLY A 646 -13.90 28.77 3.77
N PRO A 647 -14.14 29.03 5.08
CA PRO A 647 -13.22 29.81 5.92
C PRO A 647 -11.83 29.19 6.13
N TYR A 648 -11.67 27.90 5.83
CA TYR A 648 -10.44 27.12 6.00
C TYR A 648 -9.86 26.63 4.67
N ALA A 649 -10.53 26.93 3.56
CA ALA A 649 -10.16 26.44 2.25
C ALA A 649 -8.95 27.20 1.68
N VAL A 650 -8.01 26.47 1.08
CA VAL A 650 -6.84 27.06 0.41
C VAL A 650 -7.28 27.76 -0.87
N SER A 651 -7.23 29.08 -0.89
CA SER A 651 -7.67 29.93 -2.00
C SER A 651 -6.69 29.92 -3.19
N LYS A 652 -7.20 30.25 -4.37
CA LYS A 652 -6.44 30.44 -5.63
C LYS A 652 -5.56 31.70 -5.65
N GLU A 653 -5.07 32.16 -4.49
CA GLU A 653 -4.20 33.32 -4.38
C GLU A 653 -2.81 33.02 -4.93
N ALA A 654 -2.25 33.94 -5.73
CA ALA A 654 -0.92 33.79 -6.30
C ALA A 654 0.17 34.11 -5.26
N ASP A 655 1.23 33.30 -5.24
CA ASP A 655 2.46 33.62 -4.51
C ASP A 655 3.23 34.80 -5.15
N ALA A 656 4.37 35.17 -4.55
CA ALA A 656 5.22 36.26 -5.03
C ALA A 656 5.78 36.07 -6.46
N ASN A 657 5.76 34.84 -6.99
CA ASN A 657 6.19 34.48 -8.34
C ASN A 657 5.01 34.34 -9.32
N GLY A 658 3.77 34.53 -8.86
CA GLY A 658 2.56 34.40 -9.66
C GLY A 658 1.98 32.98 -9.71
N ASN A 659 2.54 32.01 -8.97
CA ASN A 659 2.03 30.64 -8.95
C ASN A 659 0.85 30.51 -7.97
N ILE A 660 -0.25 29.95 -8.45
CA ILE A 660 -1.48 29.73 -7.66
C ILE A 660 -1.52 28.33 -7.04
N ASN A 661 -0.94 27.32 -7.70
CA ASN A 661 -1.14 25.91 -7.36
C ASN A 661 -0.51 25.59 -5.98
N PRO A 662 -1.31 25.10 -5.01
CA PRO A 662 -0.83 24.80 -3.66
C PRO A 662 0.24 23.70 -3.63
N PHE A 663 0.25 22.76 -4.60
CA PHE A 663 1.27 21.71 -4.67
C PHE A 663 2.67 22.22 -4.99
N ASN A 664 2.78 23.41 -5.57
CA ASN A 664 4.05 24.10 -5.82
C ASN A 664 4.47 25.04 -4.67
N LYS A 665 3.59 25.28 -3.68
CA LYS A 665 3.89 26.10 -2.50
C LYS A 665 4.39 25.24 -1.36
N THR A 666 5.28 25.78 -0.55
CA THR A 666 5.76 25.11 0.66
C THR A 666 4.68 25.02 1.72
N TYR A 667 4.77 24.02 2.61
CA TYR A 667 3.89 23.92 3.79
C TYR A 667 3.85 25.25 4.58
N ARG A 668 5.00 25.89 4.82
CA ARG A 668 5.08 27.19 5.50
C ARG A 668 4.37 28.32 4.74
N GLU A 669 4.40 28.34 3.41
CA GLU A 669 3.71 29.39 2.63
C GLU A 669 2.18 29.27 2.71
N ILE A 670 1.65 28.09 3.05
CA ILE A 670 0.22 27.86 3.26
C ILE A 670 -0.15 28.08 4.74
N MET A 671 0.56 27.44 5.68
CA MET A 671 0.19 27.47 7.12
C MET A 671 0.76 28.64 7.91
N GLY A 672 1.83 29.29 7.41
CA GLY A 672 2.63 30.25 8.17
C GLY A 672 3.47 29.61 9.29
N ASP A 673 4.21 30.45 10.02
CA ASP A 673 5.09 29.99 11.12
C ASP A 673 4.34 29.64 12.43
N ASN A 674 3.07 30.02 12.55
CA ASN A 674 2.24 29.77 13.73
C ASN A 674 0.76 29.65 13.30
N PRO A 675 0.36 28.50 12.74
CA PRO A 675 -0.98 28.32 12.18
C PRO A 675 -2.08 28.49 13.23
N ALA A 676 -3.13 29.24 12.86
CA ALA A 676 -4.28 29.50 13.73
C ALA A 676 -5.29 28.33 13.77
N SER A 677 -5.38 27.59 12.67
CA SER A 677 -6.18 26.38 12.44
C SER A 677 -5.44 25.45 11.46
N SER A 678 -6.02 24.30 11.15
CA SER A 678 -5.69 23.53 9.95
C SER A 678 -6.37 24.13 8.70
N MET A 679 -6.06 23.60 7.51
CA MET A 679 -6.61 24.04 6.22
C MET A 679 -6.99 22.86 5.31
N VAL A 680 -7.88 23.11 4.34
CA VAL A 680 -8.35 22.10 3.39
C VAL A 680 -8.20 22.55 1.93
N ILE A 681 -7.75 21.65 1.05
CA ILE A 681 -7.78 21.83 -0.41
C ILE A 681 -9.03 21.12 -0.94
N LEU A 682 -9.97 21.86 -1.52
CA LEU A 682 -11.23 21.33 -2.03
C LEU A 682 -11.12 21.04 -3.53
N ILE A 683 -11.02 19.76 -3.93
CA ILE A 683 -10.96 19.34 -5.34
C ILE A 683 -12.34 18.91 -5.81
N MET A 684 -12.93 19.67 -6.72
CA MET A 684 -14.25 19.46 -7.29
C MET A 684 -14.12 18.90 -8.72
N ASN A 685 -14.30 17.60 -8.88
CA ASN A 685 -14.29 16.92 -10.18
C ASN A 685 -15.73 16.69 -10.67
N GLY A 686 -16.50 17.79 -10.72
CA GLY A 686 -17.89 17.87 -11.14
C GLY A 686 -18.10 18.86 -12.30
N PRO A 687 -19.17 19.70 -12.28
CA PRO A 687 -19.52 20.56 -13.41
C PRO A 687 -18.52 21.70 -13.68
N GLU A 688 -18.47 22.17 -14.93
CA GLU A 688 -17.49 23.17 -15.40
C GLU A 688 -17.62 24.55 -14.75
N ASP A 689 -18.76 24.89 -14.14
CA ASP A 689 -19.02 26.22 -13.57
C ASP A 689 -18.30 26.47 -12.24
N VAL A 690 -17.84 25.42 -11.56
CA VAL A 690 -17.06 25.54 -10.32
C VAL A 690 -15.60 25.95 -10.56
N ILE A 691 -15.14 25.93 -11.82
CA ILE A 691 -13.75 26.23 -12.23
C ILE A 691 -13.32 27.67 -11.88
N ASP A 692 -14.27 28.61 -11.92
CA ASP A 692 -14.06 30.05 -11.63
C ASP A 692 -14.16 30.40 -10.13
N ASP A 693 -14.58 29.46 -9.27
CA ASP A 693 -14.70 29.71 -7.82
C ASP A 693 -13.31 29.89 -7.16
N PRO A 694 -13.12 30.85 -6.23
CA PRO A 694 -11.81 31.11 -5.62
C PRO A 694 -11.27 30.00 -4.71
N ILE A 695 -12.07 29.03 -4.26
CA ILE A 695 -11.65 27.98 -3.30
C ILE A 695 -11.77 26.54 -3.82
N PHE A 696 -12.54 26.29 -4.89
CA PHE A 696 -12.65 24.95 -5.49
C PHE A 696 -11.64 24.75 -6.62
N TRP A 697 -10.85 23.69 -6.54
CA TRP A 697 -9.85 23.30 -7.52
C TRP A 697 -10.36 22.17 -8.41
N ASN A 698 -9.71 21.94 -9.54
CA ASN A 698 -9.88 20.69 -10.30
C ASN A 698 -8.51 20.05 -10.60
N ASN A 699 -8.53 18.78 -11.00
CA ASN A 699 -7.31 18.00 -11.27
C ASN A 699 -6.36 18.69 -12.25
N ALA A 700 -6.89 19.31 -13.32
CA ALA A 700 -6.08 20.00 -14.32
C ALA A 700 -5.38 21.27 -13.79
N GLN A 701 -6.04 22.05 -12.93
CA GLN A 701 -5.46 23.22 -12.26
C GLN A 701 -4.35 22.83 -11.28
N LEU A 702 -4.47 21.66 -10.65
CA LEU A 702 -3.50 21.13 -9.70
C LEU A 702 -2.36 20.33 -10.36
N GLY A 703 -2.50 19.99 -11.64
CA GLY A 703 -1.52 19.19 -12.38
C GLY A 703 -1.60 17.69 -12.10
N ILE A 704 -2.74 17.21 -11.58
CA ILE A 704 -2.98 15.79 -11.29
C ILE A 704 -3.51 15.12 -12.57
N LYS A 705 -2.89 14.00 -12.97
CA LYS A 705 -3.16 13.30 -14.24
C LYS A 705 -3.77 11.91 -14.01
N TYR A 706 -4.99 11.87 -13.49
CA TYR A 706 -5.70 10.61 -13.20
C TYR A 706 -5.71 9.65 -14.41
N ASP A 707 -6.14 10.10 -15.60
CA ASP A 707 -6.18 9.29 -16.83
C ASP A 707 -4.82 8.70 -17.28
N THR A 708 -3.69 9.18 -16.73
CA THR A 708 -2.34 8.69 -17.04
C THR A 708 -1.76 7.81 -15.94
N TYR A 709 -2.10 8.10 -14.68
CA TYR A 709 -1.58 7.44 -13.49
C TYR A 709 -2.74 6.86 -12.65
N GLU A 710 -3.68 6.20 -13.33
CA GLU A 710 -4.86 5.57 -12.72
C GLU A 710 -4.51 4.30 -11.92
N TYR A 711 -5.51 3.81 -11.20
CA TYR A 711 -5.50 2.53 -10.50
C TYR A 711 -5.17 1.36 -11.42
N SER A 712 -4.67 0.25 -10.86
CA SER A 712 -4.04 -0.82 -11.65
C SER A 712 -5.02 -1.72 -12.40
N ASN A 713 -6.27 -1.83 -11.93
CA ASN A 713 -7.25 -2.82 -12.40
C ASN A 713 -6.67 -4.26 -12.33
N LYS A 714 -6.22 -4.67 -11.13
CA LYS A 714 -5.59 -5.98 -10.88
C LYS A 714 -6.14 -6.60 -9.60
N THR A 715 -6.32 -7.92 -9.63
CA THR A 715 -6.74 -8.78 -8.51
C THR A 715 -5.57 -9.45 -7.78
N ASN A 716 -4.32 -9.12 -8.13
CA ASN A 716 -3.10 -9.69 -7.52
C ASN A 716 -2.01 -8.65 -7.30
N ALA A 717 -1.25 -8.83 -6.21
CA ALA A 717 -0.22 -7.89 -5.75
C ALA A 717 0.83 -7.57 -6.81
N GLN A 718 1.53 -8.57 -7.36
CA GLN A 718 2.63 -8.34 -8.31
C GLN A 718 2.17 -7.57 -9.55
N GLY A 719 1.01 -7.93 -10.13
CA GLY A 719 0.48 -7.24 -11.31
C GLY A 719 0.09 -5.79 -11.03
N MET A 720 -0.33 -5.46 -9.81
CA MET A 720 -0.55 -4.08 -9.37
C MET A 720 0.78 -3.34 -9.22
N ILE A 721 1.77 -3.96 -8.57
CA ILE A 721 3.10 -3.38 -8.35
C ILE A 721 3.80 -3.07 -9.68
N ASP A 722 3.82 -4.01 -10.63
CA ASP A 722 4.43 -3.84 -11.95
C ASP A 722 3.80 -2.67 -12.73
N ASP A 723 2.47 -2.53 -12.69
CA ASP A 723 1.73 -1.45 -13.33
C ASP A 723 1.99 -0.09 -12.67
N GLN A 724 1.91 -0.03 -11.35
CA GLN A 724 2.12 1.21 -10.60
C GLN A 724 3.58 1.67 -10.68
N LEU A 725 4.55 0.75 -10.72
CA LEU A 725 5.97 1.06 -10.94
C LEU A 725 6.21 1.61 -12.35
N ALA A 726 5.56 1.07 -13.38
CA ALA A 726 5.62 1.61 -14.74
C ALA A 726 5.06 3.05 -14.82
N LYS A 727 3.91 3.29 -14.16
CA LYS A 727 3.28 4.62 -14.05
C LYS A 727 4.14 5.60 -13.26
N PHE A 728 4.75 5.17 -12.15
CA PHE A 728 5.70 5.98 -11.36
C PHE A 728 6.90 6.44 -12.19
N ASN A 729 7.54 5.50 -12.91
CA ASN A 729 8.67 5.81 -13.79
C ASN A 729 8.30 6.82 -14.90
N LEU A 730 7.07 6.75 -15.43
CA LEU A 730 6.56 7.70 -16.42
C LEU A 730 6.29 9.09 -15.80
N ALA A 731 5.61 9.14 -14.65
CA ALA A 731 5.38 10.38 -13.90
C ALA A 731 6.71 11.08 -13.55
N MET A 732 7.72 10.29 -13.20
CA MET A 732 9.06 10.76 -12.88
C MET A 732 9.79 11.38 -14.08
N GLN A 733 9.72 10.75 -15.25
CA GLN A 733 10.28 11.31 -16.50
C GLN A 733 9.61 12.64 -16.90
N ASN A 734 8.33 12.79 -16.58
CA ASN A 734 7.54 13.99 -16.91
C ASN A 734 7.63 15.10 -15.84
N GLY A 735 8.09 14.78 -14.62
CA GLY A 735 8.06 15.71 -13.48
C GLY A 735 6.64 15.99 -12.97
N ASP A 736 5.73 15.04 -13.13
CA ASP A 736 4.32 15.15 -12.73
C ASP A 736 4.11 14.88 -11.24
N LEU A 737 2.89 15.09 -10.74
CA LEU A 737 2.45 14.52 -9.46
C LEU A 737 2.18 13.02 -9.66
N PHE A 738 2.67 12.19 -8.73
CA PHE A 738 2.37 10.76 -8.74
C PHE A 738 1.54 10.34 -7.52
N THR A 739 0.51 9.56 -7.83
CA THR A 739 -0.36 8.89 -6.87
C THR A 739 -0.09 7.40 -6.96
N LEU A 740 0.34 6.78 -5.86
CA LEU A 740 0.45 5.33 -5.75
C LEU A 740 -0.90 4.75 -5.35
N TRP A 741 -1.52 3.96 -6.24
CA TRP A 741 -2.72 3.19 -5.96
C TRP A 741 -2.33 1.81 -5.44
N TYR A 742 -2.13 1.71 -4.13
CA TYR A 742 -1.80 0.45 -3.47
C TYR A 742 -3.07 -0.33 -3.09
N THR A 743 -3.95 -0.50 -4.08
CA THR A 743 -5.25 -1.15 -3.96
C THR A 743 -5.42 -2.21 -5.04
N LEU A 744 -6.10 -3.30 -4.68
CA LEU A 744 -6.54 -4.33 -5.62
C LEU A 744 -8.04 -4.16 -5.86
N THR A 745 -8.46 -4.23 -7.12
CA THR A 745 -9.86 -4.10 -7.51
C THR A 745 -10.40 -5.44 -7.97
N CYS A 746 -11.71 -5.66 -7.79
CA CYS A 746 -12.39 -6.79 -8.41
C CYS A 746 -12.36 -6.68 -9.94
N ASP A 747 -12.34 -7.82 -10.63
CA ASP A 747 -12.72 -7.87 -12.04
C ASP A 747 -14.24 -7.65 -12.17
N PRO A 748 -14.75 -6.97 -13.22
CA PRO A 748 -16.19 -6.83 -13.44
C PRO A 748 -16.99 -8.14 -13.35
N ASP A 749 -16.43 -9.27 -13.81
CA ASP A 749 -17.07 -10.59 -13.74
C ASP A 749 -17.13 -11.14 -12.30
N ASP A 750 -16.26 -10.69 -11.39
CA ASP A 750 -16.12 -11.26 -10.03
C ASP A 750 -17.18 -10.73 -9.06
N SER A 751 -17.62 -9.48 -9.19
CA SER A 751 -18.73 -8.91 -8.39
C SER A 751 -19.99 -9.79 -8.49
N THR A 752 -20.31 -10.29 -9.69
CA THR A 752 -21.44 -11.18 -9.94
C THR A 752 -21.27 -12.55 -9.24
N LYS A 753 -20.06 -13.11 -9.23
CA LYS A 753 -19.75 -14.38 -8.56
C LYS A 753 -19.84 -14.25 -7.04
N ILE A 754 -19.39 -13.13 -6.49
CA ILE A 754 -19.45 -12.83 -5.04
C ILE A 754 -20.91 -12.75 -4.58
N VAL A 755 -21.76 -11.99 -5.27
CA VAL A 755 -23.19 -11.89 -4.95
C VAL A 755 -23.87 -13.26 -5.04
N ALA A 756 -23.64 -14.01 -6.13
CA ALA A 756 -24.23 -15.36 -6.29
C ALA A 756 -23.75 -16.35 -5.21
N THR A 757 -22.47 -16.32 -4.84
CA THR A 757 -21.91 -17.15 -3.77
C THR A 757 -22.52 -16.80 -2.42
N ARG A 758 -22.70 -15.51 -2.09
CA ARG A 758 -23.36 -15.10 -0.85
C ARG A 758 -24.83 -15.48 -0.81
N MET A 759 -25.55 -15.34 -1.92
CA MET A 759 -26.92 -15.83 -2.05
C MET A 759 -26.98 -17.34 -1.78
N ALA A 760 -26.09 -18.13 -2.35
CA ALA A 760 -26.02 -19.56 -2.08
C ALA A 760 -25.74 -19.90 -0.61
N GLU A 761 -24.77 -19.21 0.02
CA GLU A 761 -24.36 -19.47 1.40
C GLU A 761 -25.45 -19.13 2.43
N GLU A 762 -26.27 -18.11 2.18
CA GLU A 762 -27.14 -17.50 3.21
C GLU A 762 -28.65 -17.62 2.94
N LEU A 763 -29.11 -17.78 1.69
CA LEU A 763 -30.55 -17.81 1.38
C LEU A 763 -31.29 -18.95 2.11
N ALA A 764 -30.70 -20.14 2.19
CA ALA A 764 -31.30 -21.25 2.93
C ALA A 764 -31.50 -20.92 4.42
N ALA A 765 -30.51 -20.31 5.06
CA ALA A 765 -30.56 -19.97 6.48
C ALA A 765 -31.67 -18.96 6.81
N VAL A 766 -31.99 -18.05 5.88
CA VAL A 766 -33.02 -17.00 6.09
C VAL A 766 -34.42 -17.39 5.61
N LEU A 767 -34.54 -18.23 4.58
CA LEU A 767 -35.83 -18.65 4.02
C LEU A 767 -36.45 -19.86 4.74
N LEU A 768 -35.63 -20.86 5.10
CA LEU A 768 -36.14 -22.10 5.73
C LEU A 768 -36.98 -21.85 6.99
N PRO A 769 -36.63 -20.93 7.92
CA PRO A 769 -37.46 -20.67 9.10
C PRO A 769 -38.88 -20.15 8.77
N VAL A 770 -39.05 -19.43 7.65
CA VAL A 770 -40.35 -18.89 7.24
C VAL A 770 -41.18 -19.95 6.53
N ILE A 771 -40.55 -20.76 5.67
CA ILE A 771 -41.15 -21.93 5.01
C ILE A 771 -41.64 -22.93 6.08
N ASP A 772 -40.78 -23.26 7.05
CA ASP A 772 -41.11 -24.12 8.18
C ASP A 772 -42.30 -23.61 8.99
N SER A 773 -42.36 -22.28 9.21
CA SER A 773 -43.45 -21.61 9.92
C SER A 773 -44.78 -21.66 9.15
N ALA A 774 -44.74 -21.56 7.82
CA ALA A 774 -45.93 -21.74 6.97
C ALA A 774 -46.46 -23.18 7.05
N ILE A 775 -45.58 -24.18 6.94
CA ILE A 775 -45.91 -25.61 7.08
C ILE A 775 -46.52 -25.90 8.46
N ASP A 776 -45.94 -25.36 9.53
CA ASP A 776 -46.47 -25.47 10.90
C ASP A 776 -47.87 -24.80 11.06
N GLY A 777 -48.12 -23.69 10.36
CA GLY A 777 -49.37 -22.91 10.42
C GLY A 777 -50.58 -23.57 9.73
N ILE A 778 -50.34 -24.38 8.70
CA ILE A 778 -51.37 -25.18 8.02
C ILE A 778 -51.91 -26.26 8.97
N LEU A 779 -50.99 -27.01 9.58
CA LEU A 779 -51.32 -28.19 10.40
C LEU A 779 -51.94 -27.82 11.76
N SER A 780 -51.80 -26.57 12.19
CA SER A 780 -52.51 -26.03 13.37
C SER A 780 -53.92 -25.52 13.06
N GLY A 781 -54.40 -25.64 11.81
CA GLY A 781 -55.76 -25.31 11.40
C GLY A 781 -56.05 -23.80 11.35
N THR A 782 -55.01 -22.97 11.26
CA THR A 782 -55.13 -21.51 11.39
C THR A 782 -55.25 -20.73 10.08
N SER A 783 -54.98 -21.33 8.93
CA SER A 783 -55.13 -20.71 7.61
C SER A 783 -56.11 -21.49 6.72
N LYS A 784 -57.09 -20.78 6.13
CA LYS A 784 -57.91 -21.32 5.04
C LYS A 784 -57.31 -20.86 3.72
N ALA A 785 -57.15 -21.79 2.78
CA ALA A 785 -56.60 -21.51 1.46
C ALA A 785 -57.45 -20.49 0.69
N ASN A 786 -56.77 -19.60 -0.04
CA ASN A 786 -57.37 -18.64 -0.97
C ASN A 786 -56.81 -18.94 -2.37
N THR A 787 -57.55 -19.69 -3.18
CA THR A 787 -57.08 -20.24 -4.46
C THR A 787 -57.46 -19.36 -5.65
N GLU A 788 -56.94 -18.13 -5.75
CA GLU A 788 -57.18 -17.26 -6.92
C GLU A 788 -56.19 -16.05 -6.98
N GLN A 789 -55.01 -16.21 -7.63
CA GLN A 789 -54.28 -15.20 -8.44
C GLN A 789 -52.80 -15.57 -8.70
N SER A 790 -52.43 -15.98 -9.93
CA SER A 790 -51.02 -16.02 -10.39
C SER A 790 -50.87 -16.28 -11.91
N THR A 791 -50.87 -15.22 -12.74
CA THR A 791 -50.26 -15.25 -14.11
C THR A 791 -50.14 -13.82 -14.65
N GLU A 792 -48.93 -13.24 -14.68
CA GLU A 792 -48.39 -12.20 -15.61
C GLU A 792 -47.22 -11.43 -14.96
N MET A 793 -45.99 -11.99 -14.94
CA MET A 793 -44.76 -11.19 -14.71
C MET A 793 -43.43 -11.90 -15.07
N LEU A 794 -43.22 -12.27 -16.34
CA LEU A 794 -41.89 -12.67 -16.87
C LEU A 794 -41.72 -12.20 -18.32
N ALA A 795 -41.35 -10.93 -18.53
CA ALA A 795 -41.03 -10.39 -19.87
C ALA A 795 -40.32 -9.01 -19.89
N SER A 796 -39.23 -8.78 -19.14
CA SER A 796 -38.23 -7.73 -19.50
C SER A 796 -36.98 -7.73 -18.61
N THR A 797 -35.91 -8.38 -19.06
CA THR A 797 -34.52 -8.05 -18.71
C THR A 797 -33.68 -8.17 -19.99
N ASP A 798 -32.94 -7.13 -20.35
CA ASP A 798 -32.09 -7.13 -21.53
C ASP A 798 -30.85 -6.26 -21.28
N SER A 799 -29.71 -6.75 -21.76
CA SER A 799 -28.35 -6.18 -21.74
C SER A 799 -27.49 -6.23 -20.45
N PHE A 800 -26.25 -6.69 -20.68
CA PHE A 800 -25.00 -6.52 -19.91
C PHE A 800 -24.50 -7.54 -18.87
N TYR A 801 -25.14 -8.70 -18.74
CA TYR A 801 -24.45 -9.98 -18.49
C TYR A 801 -25.16 -11.10 -19.28
N PRO A 802 -24.53 -12.26 -19.56
CA PRO A 802 -25.10 -13.18 -20.53
C PRO A 802 -26.31 -13.94 -19.94
N ALA A 803 -27.43 -13.90 -20.66
CA ALA A 803 -28.76 -14.35 -20.19
C ALA A 803 -28.76 -15.74 -19.52
N TRP A 804 -27.96 -16.70 -20.04
CA TRP A 804 -27.82 -18.05 -19.48
C TRP A 804 -27.52 -18.05 -17.98
N PHE A 805 -26.84 -17.03 -17.45
CA PHE A 805 -26.55 -16.93 -16.02
C PHE A 805 -27.84 -16.81 -15.19
N TRP A 806 -28.79 -15.99 -15.62
CA TRP A 806 -30.06 -15.83 -14.91
C TRP A 806 -31.06 -16.92 -15.29
N ASP A 807 -31.03 -17.39 -16.55
CA ASP A 807 -31.85 -18.52 -17.02
C ASP A 807 -31.57 -19.80 -16.19
N ASP A 808 -30.30 -20.17 -15.94
CA ASP A 808 -29.92 -21.36 -15.13
C ASP A 808 -30.48 -21.32 -13.68
N ILE A 809 -30.75 -20.12 -13.13
CA ILE A 809 -31.37 -19.98 -11.79
C ILE A 809 -32.89 -20.13 -11.87
N ILE A 810 -33.49 -19.60 -12.95
CA ILE A 810 -34.93 -19.73 -13.22
C ILE A 810 -35.26 -21.21 -13.44
N ASP A 811 -34.51 -21.91 -14.29
CA ASP A 811 -34.64 -23.35 -14.56
C ASP A 811 -34.56 -24.18 -13.26
N GLY A 812 -33.56 -23.92 -12.41
CA GLY A 812 -33.42 -24.62 -11.12
C GLY A 812 -34.53 -24.34 -10.11
N ALA A 813 -35.29 -23.26 -10.30
CA ALA A 813 -36.48 -22.93 -9.50
C ALA A 813 -37.80 -23.37 -10.16
N GLU A 814 -37.79 -23.71 -11.46
CA GLU A 814 -38.83 -24.49 -12.12
C GLU A 814 -38.72 -25.97 -11.72
N ASP A 815 -37.50 -26.54 -11.66
CA ASP A 815 -37.22 -27.88 -11.09
C ASP A 815 -37.73 -28.04 -9.64
N LEU A 816 -37.74 -26.96 -8.84
CA LEU A 816 -38.36 -26.92 -7.49
C LEU A 816 -39.88 -27.15 -7.56
N VAL A 817 -40.55 -26.56 -8.55
CA VAL A 817 -42.00 -26.72 -8.74
C VAL A 817 -42.28 -28.13 -9.24
N ASP A 818 -41.62 -28.57 -10.31
CA ASP A 818 -41.78 -29.90 -10.91
C ASP A 818 -41.48 -31.02 -9.90
N GLY A 819 -40.38 -30.94 -9.14
CA GLY A 819 -40.02 -31.93 -8.13
C GLY A 819 -40.97 -31.99 -6.93
N ILE A 820 -41.75 -30.93 -6.70
CA ILE A 820 -42.82 -30.89 -5.71
C ILE A 820 -44.14 -31.41 -6.30
N GLU A 821 -44.45 -31.06 -7.55
CA GLU A 821 -45.59 -31.62 -8.28
C GLU A 821 -45.45 -33.15 -8.41
N ASP A 822 -44.27 -33.69 -8.72
CA ASP A 822 -43.96 -35.12 -8.75
C ASP A 822 -44.21 -35.83 -7.40
N ILE A 823 -43.98 -35.16 -6.26
CA ILE A 823 -44.28 -35.71 -4.92
C ILE A 823 -45.80 -35.72 -4.66
N ILE A 824 -46.52 -34.75 -5.22
CA ILE A 824 -47.99 -34.68 -5.16
C ILE A 824 -48.63 -35.68 -6.13
N GLU A 825 -48.08 -35.88 -7.33
CA GLU A 825 -48.46 -36.94 -8.25
C GLU A 825 -48.13 -38.34 -7.68
N GLY A 826 -47.04 -38.46 -6.92
CA GLY A 826 -46.73 -39.67 -6.14
C GLY A 826 -47.77 -40.02 -5.05
N ILE A 827 -48.65 -39.07 -4.71
CA ILE A 827 -49.80 -39.25 -3.80
C ILE A 827 -51.09 -39.62 -4.59
N GLU A 828 -51.04 -39.73 -5.93
CA GLU A 828 -52.15 -40.20 -6.78
C GLU A 828 -52.44 -41.72 -6.66
N ASP A 829 -52.93 -42.11 -5.49
CA ASP A 829 -54.06 -43.04 -5.41
C ASP A 829 -55.19 -42.43 -4.54
N GLY A 830 -55.46 -41.11 -4.72
CA GLY A 830 -56.82 -40.56 -4.53
C GLY A 830 -57.04 -39.37 -3.57
N TYR A 831 -56.06 -38.50 -3.29
CA TYR A 831 -56.20 -37.38 -2.34
C TYR A 831 -56.17 -36.01 -3.05
N ASN A 832 -57.35 -35.43 -3.32
CA ASN A 832 -57.48 -34.20 -4.14
C ASN A 832 -57.41 -32.89 -3.34
N THR A 833 -57.23 -32.93 -2.03
CA THR A 833 -57.07 -31.76 -1.16
C THR A 833 -56.12 -32.06 0.00
N VAL A 834 -55.54 -31.00 0.59
CA VAL A 834 -54.76 -31.10 1.85
C VAL A 834 -55.62 -31.72 2.97
N GLU A 835 -56.93 -31.49 2.97
CA GLU A 835 -57.85 -32.06 3.95
C GLU A 835 -58.06 -33.59 3.74
N ASP A 836 -58.04 -34.07 2.50
CA ASP A 836 -58.06 -35.52 2.19
C ASP A 836 -56.74 -36.20 2.61
N LEU A 837 -55.60 -35.54 2.37
CA LEU A 837 -54.27 -36.01 2.77
C LEU A 837 -54.15 -36.13 4.30
N LEU A 838 -54.61 -35.13 5.05
CA LEU A 838 -54.62 -35.14 6.52
C LEU A 838 -55.54 -36.26 7.07
N ASN A 839 -56.73 -36.44 6.50
CA ASN A 839 -57.66 -37.51 6.89
C ASN A 839 -57.07 -38.91 6.62
N TYR A 840 -56.28 -39.09 5.55
CA TYR A 840 -55.61 -40.36 5.27
C TYR A 840 -54.52 -40.68 6.31
N LEU A 841 -53.75 -39.67 6.71
CA LEU A 841 -52.57 -39.81 7.57
C LEU A 841 -52.94 -39.97 9.05
N GLU A 842 -54.06 -39.39 9.52
CA GLU A 842 -54.64 -39.75 10.84
C GLU A 842 -54.98 -41.24 10.96
N ASN A 843 -55.22 -41.93 9.83
CA ASN A 843 -55.56 -43.36 9.80
C ASN A 843 -54.36 -44.29 9.53
N HIS A 844 -53.15 -43.76 9.29
CA HIS A 844 -51.95 -44.54 8.95
C HIS A 844 -50.72 -44.08 9.76
N PRO A 845 -50.64 -44.38 11.07
CA PRO A 845 -49.58 -43.91 11.97
C PRO A 845 -48.19 -44.52 11.72
N ASP A 846 -48.06 -45.41 10.74
CA ASP A 846 -46.80 -46.03 10.32
C ASP A 846 -46.04 -45.18 9.27
N ILE A 847 -46.67 -44.13 8.74
CA ILE A 847 -46.10 -43.19 7.76
C ILE A 847 -45.35 -42.07 8.50
N PRO A 848 -44.20 -41.57 8.01
CA PRO A 848 -43.52 -40.43 8.61
C PRO A 848 -44.43 -39.22 8.75
N ASN A 849 -44.20 -38.42 9.79
CA ASN A 849 -44.99 -37.25 10.11
C ASN A 849 -45.12 -36.32 8.88
N PRO A 850 -46.35 -35.95 8.43
CA PRO A 850 -46.54 -35.23 7.18
C PRO A 850 -45.81 -33.88 7.14
N LYS A 851 -45.69 -33.24 8.31
CA LYS A 851 -44.87 -32.04 8.53
C LYS A 851 -43.43 -32.22 8.08
N ASP A 852 -42.84 -33.36 8.40
CA ASP A 852 -41.41 -33.60 8.19
C ASP A 852 -41.14 -33.94 6.71
N ILE A 853 -42.09 -34.62 6.03
CA ILE A 853 -42.05 -34.86 4.58
C ILE A 853 -42.15 -33.55 3.78
N LEU A 854 -43.10 -32.67 4.12
CA LEU A 854 -43.28 -31.39 3.43
C LEU A 854 -42.07 -30.45 3.64
N LYS A 855 -41.45 -30.51 4.82
CA LYS A 855 -40.19 -29.82 5.10
C LYS A 855 -39.04 -30.40 4.29
N GLU A 856 -38.85 -31.72 4.31
CA GLU A 856 -37.80 -32.40 3.54
C GLU A 856 -37.88 -32.07 2.03
N ALA A 857 -39.08 -32.04 1.45
CA ALA A 857 -39.30 -31.62 0.07
C ALA A 857 -38.91 -30.15 -0.18
N ALA A 858 -39.43 -29.21 0.63
CA ALA A 858 -39.14 -27.78 0.48
C ALA A 858 -37.67 -27.43 0.78
N HIS A 859 -37.02 -28.18 1.69
CA HIS A 859 -35.60 -28.04 2.02
C HIS A 859 -34.74 -28.54 0.86
N LYS A 860 -35.04 -29.73 0.32
CA LYS A 860 -34.32 -30.32 -0.83
C LYS A 860 -34.36 -29.39 -2.05
N ALA A 861 -35.52 -28.85 -2.37
CA ALA A 861 -35.67 -28.05 -3.57
C ALA A 861 -35.10 -26.62 -3.42
N LEU A 862 -35.00 -26.08 -2.20
CA LEU A 862 -34.18 -24.90 -1.92
C LEU A 862 -32.67 -25.21 -2.00
N ASP A 863 -32.24 -26.41 -1.57
CA ASP A 863 -30.86 -26.90 -1.72
C ASP A 863 -30.46 -27.06 -3.20
N GLU A 864 -31.40 -27.43 -4.08
CA GLU A 864 -31.21 -27.48 -5.54
C GLU A 864 -30.97 -26.09 -6.14
N ILE A 865 -31.73 -25.05 -5.74
CA ILE A 865 -31.49 -23.66 -6.16
C ILE A 865 -30.17 -23.12 -5.59
N VAL A 866 -29.84 -23.42 -4.33
CA VAL A 866 -28.53 -23.07 -3.74
C VAL A 866 -27.39 -23.75 -4.51
N THR A 867 -27.58 -24.99 -4.94
CA THR A 867 -26.59 -25.74 -5.72
C THR A 867 -26.37 -25.15 -7.12
N SER A 868 -27.42 -24.68 -7.80
CA SER A 868 -27.26 -24.02 -9.12
C SER A 868 -26.52 -22.69 -9.02
N LEU A 869 -26.68 -21.94 -7.91
CA LEU A 869 -25.89 -20.74 -7.62
C LEU A 869 -24.40 -21.05 -7.37
N LEU A 870 -24.08 -22.14 -6.66
CA LEU A 870 -22.68 -22.56 -6.40
C LEU A 870 -21.96 -23.08 -7.64
N ALA A 871 -22.68 -23.60 -8.64
CA ALA A 871 -22.09 -24.16 -9.87
C ALA A 871 -21.33 -23.12 -10.71
N LYS A 872 -21.48 -21.82 -10.39
CA LYS A 872 -20.98 -20.69 -11.17
C LYS A 872 -19.52 -20.29 -10.88
N GLY A 873 -18.93 -20.88 -9.84
CA GLY A 873 -17.50 -20.80 -9.54
C GLY A 873 -17.10 -19.69 -8.57
N ASP A 874 -16.00 -19.94 -7.86
CA ASP A 874 -15.40 -19.07 -6.85
C ASP A 874 -14.26 -18.24 -7.45
N CYS A 875 -14.21 -16.95 -7.15
CA CYS A 875 -13.12 -16.03 -7.53
C CYS A 875 -11.96 -15.98 -6.51
N GLY A 876 -12.07 -16.65 -5.37
CA GLY A 876 -11.02 -16.74 -4.34
C GLY A 876 -10.92 -15.49 -3.45
N TYR A 877 -12.02 -14.76 -3.31
CA TYR A 877 -12.25 -13.64 -2.39
C TYR A 877 -13.74 -13.27 -2.38
N LYS A 878 -14.22 -12.68 -1.28
CA LYS A 878 -15.65 -12.36 -1.04
C LYS A 878 -15.94 -10.88 -0.81
N SER A 879 -14.92 -10.04 -0.67
CA SER A 879 -15.07 -8.61 -0.36
C SER A 879 -13.90 -7.80 -0.92
N VAL A 880 -14.00 -6.47 -0.91
CA VAL A 880 -12.83 -5.61 -1.18
C VAL A 880 -11.81 -5.70 -0.03
N LYS A 881 -12.23 -6.08 1.19
CA LYS A 881 -11.32 -6.29 2.34
C LYS A 881 -10.40 -7.48 2.09
N ASP A 882 -10.96 -8.60 1.62
CA ASP A 882 -10.23 -9.81 1.20
C ASP A 882 -9.19 -9.52 0.10
N LEU A 883 -9.40 -8.48 -0.70
CA LEU A 883 -8.46 -8.00 -1.70
C LEU A 883 -7.38 -7.08 -1.08
N SER A 884 -7.75 -6.13 -0.23
CA SER A 884 -6.79 -5.27 0.47
C SER A 884 -5.83 -6.07 1.35
N ASP A 885 -6.33 -7.07 2.08
CA ASP A 885 -5.54 -7.96 2.95
C ASP A 885 -4.43 -8.74 2.19
N LYS A 886 -4.55 -8.88 0.86
CA LYS A 886 -3.53 -9.52 0.00
C LYS A 886 -2.35 -8.61 -0.35
N VAL A 887 -2.43 -7.31 -0.05
CA VAL A 887 -1.37 -6.32 -0.33
C VAL A 887 -0.93 -5.54 0.92
N ASN A 888 -1.86 -5.19 1.81
CA ASN A 888 -1.65 -4.33 2.98
C ASN A 888 -0.34 -4.62 3.79
N PRO A 889 0.01 -5.87 4.17
CA PRO A 889 1.24 -6.13 4.94
C PRO A 889 2.55 -5.81 4.19
N ASP A 890 2.52 -5.77 2.86
CA ASP A 890 3.72 -5.62 2.02
C ASP A 890 3.94 -4.16 1.55
N LEU A 891 3.07 -3.21 1.93
CA LEU A 891 3.14 -1.81 1.49
C LEU A 891 4.50 -1.17 1.71
N GLN A 892 5.00 -1.20 2.95
CA GLN A 892 6.29 -0.60 3.31
C GLN A 892 7.44 -1.28 2.55
N THR A 893 7.45 -2.62 2.50
CA THR A 893 8.47 -3.42 1.81
C THR A 893 8.51 -3.13 0.32
N THR A 894 7.35 -3.08 -0.32
CA THR A 894 7.20 -2.75 -1.75
C THR A 894 7.72 -1.34 -2.03
N LEU A 895 7.34 -0.38 -1.18
CA LEU A 895 7.76 1.01 -1.31
C LEU A 895 9.29 1.16 -1.19
N GLU A 896 9.91 0.56 -0.17
CA GLU A 896 11.37 0.56 0.04
C GLU A 896 12.14 -0.16 -1.08
N GLN A 897 11.63 -1.30 -1.58
CA GLN A 897 12.34 -2.13 -2.57
C GLN A 897 12.12 -1.63 -4.01
N GLU A 898 10.88 -1.44 -4.43
CA GLU A 898 10.53 -1.20 -5.83
C GLU A 898 10.55 0.29 -6.18
N PHE A 899 9.91 1.13 -5.36
CA PHE A 899 9.71 2.56 -5.66
C PHE A 899 10.87 3.46 -5.20
N GLN A 900 11.62 3.08 -4.15
CA GLN A 900 12.85 3.77 -3.75
C GLN A 900 14.12 3.18 -4.36
N ASN A 901 14.14 1.86 -4.57
CA ASN A 901 15.20 1.15 -5.27
C ASN A 901 16.63 1.54 -4.82
N LEU A 902 16.91 1.31 -3.53
CA LEU A 902 18.23 1.40 -2.88
C LEU A 902 19.32 0.52 -3.55
N ASN A 903 18.98 -0.21 -4.62
CA ASN A 903 19.79 -1.26 -5.25
C ASN A 903 20.16 -1.05 -6.72
N GLY A 904 19.75 0.04 -7.39
CA GLY A 904 20.06 0.25 -8.82
C GLY A 904 20.03 1.67 -9.39
N SER A 905 19.51 2.65 -8.64
CA SER A 905 19.27 4.05 -9.03
C SER A 905 18.22 4.27 -10.14
N GLN A 906 17.15 4.99 -9.82
CA GLN A 906 16.85 6.23 -10.55
C GLN A 906 16.03 7.31 -9.80
N THR A 907 16.09 7.35 -8.48
CA THR A 907 15.91 8.60 -7.72
C THR A 907 17.04 8.71 -6.69
N SER A 908 17.69 9.88 -6.62
CA SER A 908 18.37 10.29 -5.38
C SER A 908 17.32 10.31 -4.26
N GLY A 909 17.72 10.03 -3.01
CA GLY A 909 16.83 9.78 -1.85
C GLY A 909 15.89 10.93 -1.47
N ASN A 910 14.97 11.26 -2.36
CA ASN A 910 14.06 12.39 -2.35
C ASN A 910 12.65 11.86 -2.56
N ASN A 911 11.67 12.42 -1.85
CA ASN A 911 10.29 11.99 -2.07
C ASN A 911 9.78 12.45 -3.45
N LYS A 912 9.15 11.52 -4.18
CA LYS A 912 8.50 11.76 -5.47
C LYS A 912 7.11 11.08 -5.58
N ILE A 913 6.62 10.53 -4.47
CA ILE A 913 5.23 10.07 -4.35
C ILE A 913 4.48 11.13 -3.56
N THR A 914 3.49 11.77 -4.20
CA THR A 914 2.68 12.84 -3.58
C THR A 914 1.51 12.26 -2.80
N VAL A 915 0.94 11.14 -3.25
CA VAL A 915 -0.24 10.51 -2.62
C VAL A 915 -0.06 9.00 -2.56
N ILE A 916 -0.47 8.37 -1.45
CA ILE A 916 -0.47 6.91 -1.30
C ILE A 916 -1.88 6.49 -0.88
N TYR A 917 -2.62 5.84 -1.78
CA TYR A 917 -3.94 5.26 -1.51
C TYR A 917 -3.83 3.81 -1.08
N ALA A 918 -4.58 3.43 -0.03
CA ALA A 918 -4.87 2.05 0.32
C ALA A 918 -6.30 1.93 0.89
N ASP A 919 -6.91 0.74 0.72
CA ASP A 919 -8.23 0.42 1.26
C ASP A 919 -8.13 -0.21 2.66
N PHE A 920 -9.19 -0.12 3.47
CA PHE A 920 -9.32 -0.76 4.80
C PHE A 920 -8.17 -0.45 5.77
N PHE A 921 -7.70 0.80 5.76
CA PHE A 921 -6.41 1.08 6.37
C PHE A 921 -6.40 1.09 7.92
N GLU A 922 -5.66 0.15 8.52
CA GLU A 922 -5.43 0.04 9.96
C GLU A 922 -4.27 0.93 10.45
N ASN A 923 -4.55 2.23 10.55
CA ASN A 923 -3.90 3.27 11.38
C ASN A 923 -2.36 3.46 11.28
N SER A 924 -1.51 2.44 11.44
CA SER A 924 -0.06 2.63 11.59
C SER A 924 0.77 2.58 10.29
N LEU A 925 0.71 1.52 9.47
CA LEU A 925 1.68 1.27 8.39
C LEU A 925 1.69 2.32 7.24
N LEU A 926 0.58 2.57 6.55
CA LEU A 926 0.45 3.56 5.48
C LEU A 926 0.86 4.96 5.96
N VAL A 927 0.33 5.37 7.10
CA VAL A 927 0.53 6.71 7.63
C VAL A 927 1.98 6.88 8.10
N GLU A 928 2.56 5.91 8.80
CA GLU A 928 3.99 5.92 9.12
C GLU A 928 4.86 5.94 7.86
N THR A 929 4.51 5.17 6.83
CA THR A 929 5.26 5.15 5.57
C THR A 929 5.16 6.49 4.85
N ALA A 930 3.96 7.09 4.77
CA ALA A 930 3.76 8.42 4.20
C ALA A 930 4.51 9.52 4.99
N ILE A 931 4.53 9.45 6.33
CA ILE A 931 5.33 10.34 7.17
C ILE A 931 6.83 10.15 6.89
N GLN A 932 7.32 8.90 6.81
CA GLN A 932 8.72 8.60 6.50
C GLN A 932 9.13 9.14 5.12
N TYR A 933 8.32 8.90 4.09
CA TYR A 933 8.52 9.45 2.75
C TYR A 933 8.53 10.98 2.77
N SER A 934 7.56 11.62 3.43
CA SER A 934 7.50 13.09 3.58
C SER A 934 8.75 13.70 4.22
N ARG A 935 9.47 12.93 5.06
CA ARG A 935 10.72 13.37 5.69
C ARG A 935 11.92 13.31 4.73
N MET A 936 11.89 12.47 3.68
CA MET A 936 13.01 12.31 2.73
C MET A 936 13.26 13.55 1.86
N PRO A 937 14.52 13.99 1.68
CA PRO A 937 14.96 15.21 0.99
C PRO A 937 14.06 15.83 -0.08
#